data_AF-W9VUR7-F1
#
_entry.id   AF-W9VUR7-F1
#
_cell.length_a   1.000
_cell.length_b   1.000
_cell.length_c   1.000
_cell.angle_alpha   90.00
_cell.angle_beta   90.00
_cell.angle_gamma   90.00
#
_symmetry.space_group_name_H-M   'P 1'
#
loop_
_entity.id
_entity.type
_entity.pdbx_description
1 polymer ?
#
loop_
_entity_poly.entity_id
_entity_poly.type
_entity_poly.pdbx_seq_one_letter_code
_entity_poly.pdbx_strand_id
1 'polypeptide(L)'
;MATATVTEFITKTVNATAATSTASSRATPQGGVFEGLNPTHYDPKNPITLFIIQAAIVIILTRIIHVPLAYLRQPRVIAEVITGILLGPSVMGRIPGFTNAIFPTSSMPAFTLVANLGLVLFLFLVGLEVDLRFLASNWRIALSVGALGMALPFGLGCGIAWGLYHDFRSDSGLAPISFGVYMLFIGVAMAITAFPVLCRILTTLKLLSTPVGVIVLSAGVGNDVVGWILLALCVALVNSGAGLTALWILLVAVGYTLFLAFAFRPVVVWFLRKTGSLANGPTQTVVALTILLVLASAFFTGIIGIHPIFGAFVIGLMLPHEGGFAVKLTEKIEDLVGVLFLPLYFALSGLSTNLGLLNNGLTWGYVIGVCAIAFIGKITGGTVAARLNGLVWRESFTIGVLMSCKGLVELIVLNIGLQAKILSTRTFTIFVVMALITTFATTPLTTWLYPPWYQRKLELWKQGKIDWDGNPLRPDTDTESTSDADILRKANVAKRVLVYLRLDGLPSLFTMVSLFSHKPEEETVEPQNQAPNYEPLMNNPQALSSVVSLRRPLQVHGLRLMELTERESSVMRVAEIEEFAGRDPVIKAFGTFGQSCDIAVGGQIAVVPDHSFSGTLLSRARDLKSDLVLVPWSETGTMSEYPSLFDAKPGDPLANKQFATLAAEIFEQARPSCHVGVILDKTVLCTPSGASKIDSPVAERPTRQLNRTLTGVSLADQMNSTVHFRLADSGRSRLFVVYQGDGEDDLFAVRLGLQLAKNKKVDLKILNARAGHDDSDAVHQAADTDHDDKMAAISKVHTLRTPLDFEFDTLRSSILDFGFGERATVVDVHLTGLDAVVAAISEPSPAETLVIIGRGTFHPTTNTAVGAGAGESSMSGSMVMTGVAGPSYAREDSRALGPLATQLVKVIRERQLRAGLLVVQARREHAADAPDAFGGFGAPPNPLDVRDLKATALAKKMSALSDDD
;
A
#
# COMPACT_ATOMS: atom_id res chain seq x y z
N MET A 1 -80.33 -33.97 40.93
CA MET A 1 -80.06 -32.81 40.05
C MET A 1 -80.63 -31.52 40.68
N ALA A 2 -80.09 -31.05 41.80
CA ALA A 2 -80.47 -29.74 42.37
C ALA A 2 -79.38 -29.11 43.28
N THR A 3 -78.15 -29.67 43.30
CA THR A 3 -77.04 -29.19 44.15
C THR A 3 -75.83 -28.69 43.37
N ALA A 4 -75.82 -28.80 42.04
CA ALA A 4 -74.68 -28.39 41.21
C ALA A 4 -74.75 -26.93 40.73
N THR A 5 -75.92 -26.28 40.77
CA THR A 5 -76.12 -24.93 40.22
C THR A 5 -75.86 -23.80 41.22
N VAL A 6 -75.87 -24.08 42.53
CA VAL A 6 -75.66 -23.05 43.57
C VAL A 6 -74.18 -22.76 43.81
N THR A 7 -73.31 -23.77 43.67
CA THR A 7 -71.85 -23.59 43.75
C THR A 7 -71.29 -22.84 42.55
N GLU A 8 -71.89 -22.97 41.37
CA GLU A 8 -71.40 -22.28 40.16
C GLU A 8 -71.69 -20.77 40.17
N PHE A 9 -72.78 -20.34 40.82
CA PHE A 9 -73.17 -18.93 40.89
C PHE A 9 -72.38 -18.15 41.95
N ILE A 10 -72.05 -18.77 43.08
CA ILE A 10 -71.24 -18.13 44.15
C ILE A 10 -69.78 -18.00 43.70
N THR A 11 -69.24 -18.99 42.97
CA THR A 11 -67.84 -18.94 42.49
C THR A 11 -67.64 -17.92 41.37
N LYS A 12 -68.65 -17.67 40.52
CA LYS A 12 -68.60 -16.61 39.49
C LYS A 12 -68.74 -15.20 40.07
N THR A 13 -69.45 -15.03 41.19
CA THR A 13 -69.67 -13.69 41.77
C THR A 13 -68.49 -13.24 42.63
N VAL A 14 -67.76 -14.15 43.29
CA VAL A 14 -66.55 -13.78 44.07
C VAL A 14 -65.36 -13.45 43.17
N ASN A 15 -65.25 -14.07 41.98
CA ASN A 15 -64.22 -13.72 41.01
C ASN A 15 -64.52 -12.42 40.21
N ALA A 16 -65.76 -11.92 40.23
CA ALA A 16 -66.13 -10.69 39.56
C ALA A 16 -65.91 -9.43 40.42
N THR A 17 -65.81 -9.55 41.75
CA THR A 17 -65.63 -8.41 42.67
C THR A 17 -64.19 -8.18 43.11
N ALA A 18 -63.22 -8.98 42.66
CA ALA A 18 -61.79 -8.69 42.83
C ALA A 18 -61.17 -7.99 41.61
N ALA A 19 -62.03 -7.52 40.68
CA ALA A 19 -61.63 -6.80 39.48
C ALA A 19 -62.00 -5.33 39.58
N THR A 20 -61.46 -4.61 40.56
CA THR A 20 -61.17 -3.17 40.37
C THR A 20 -60.16 -2.65 41.38
N SER A 21 -59.18 -1.91 40.87
CA SER A 21 -58.21 -1.05 41.57
C SER A 21 -56.96 -1.69 42.20
N THR A 22 -56.11 -2.25 41.35
CA THR A 22 -54.82 -1.57 41.13
C THR A 22 -54.56 -1.58 39.63
N ALA A 23 -54.97 -0.50 38.97
CA ALA A 23 -54.32 -0.11 37.73
C ALA A 23 -52.86 0.19 38.10
N SER A 24 -52.03 -0.84 38.15
CA SER A 24 -50.60 -0.65 37.99
C SER A 24 -50.46 -0.04 36.61
N SER A 25 -50.23 1.26 36.58
CA SER A 25 -49.58 1.94 35.47
C SER A 25 -48.17 1.36 35.31
N ARG A 26 -48.08 0.06 35.02
CA ARG A 26 -46.86 -0.57 34.55
C ARG A 26 -47.00 -0.62 33.05
N ALA A 27 -46.07 0.04 32.37
CA ALA A 27 -45.81 -0.23 30.97
C ALA A 27 -45.77 -1.75 30.76
N THR A 28 -46.27 -2.22 29.61
CA THR A 28 -46.16 -3.63 29.20
C THR A 28 -44.77 -4.15 29.58
N PRO A 29 -44.65 -5.26 30.34
CA PRO A 29 -43.36 -5.71 30.86
C PRO A 29 -42.39 -5.88 29.71
N GLN A 30 -41.42 -4.96 29.60
CA GLN A 30 -40.26 -5.05 28.71
C GLN A 30 -39.16 -5.88 29.40
N GLY A 31 -39.57 -6.98 30.04
CA GLY A 31 -38.71 -7.78 30.90
C GLY A 31 -37.52 -8.32 30.14
N GLY A 32 -36.30 -8.03 30.60
CA GLY A 32 -35.10 -8.62 30.02
C GLY A 32 -35.00 -10.13 30.30
N VAL A 33 -33.83 -10.71 29.97
CA VAL A 33 -33.51 -12.12 30.26
C VAL A 33 -33.74 -12.50 31.73
N PHE A 34 -33.59 -11.53 32.66
CA PHE A 34 -33.82 -11.71 34.10
C PHE A 34 -35.29 -11.89 34.51
N GLU A 35 -36.24 -11.59 33.64
CA GLU A 35 -37.68 -11.87 33.84
C GLU A 35 -38.12 -13.16 33.12
N GLY A 36 -37.18 -13.95 32.59
CA GLY A 36 -37.43 -15.23 31.94
C GLY A 36 -37.78 -15.16 30.45
N LEU A 37 -37.66 -13.98 29.82
CA LEU A 37 -37.83 -13.87 28.37
C LEU A 37 -36.62 -14.48 27.63
N ASN A 38 -36.91 -15.38 26.69
CA ASN A 38 -35.88 -15.97 25.84
C ASN A 38 -35.50 -14.98 24.72
N PRO A 39 -34.24 -14.50 24.66
CA PRO A 39 -33.81 -13.50 23.68
C PRO A 39 -33.81 -14.02 22.24
N THR A 40 -33.86 -15.34 22.02
CA THR A 40 -33.96 -15.94 20.68
C THR A 40 -35.42 -16.08 20.21
N HIS A 41 -36.41 -15.82 21.06
CA HIS A 41 -37.80 -15.85 20.65
C HIS A 41 -38.14 -14.59 19.84
N TYR A 42 -38.68 -14.77 18.63
CA TYR A 42 -39.04 -13.65 17.77
C TYR A 42 -40.30 -12.94 18.30
N ASP A 43 -40.16 -11.66 18.67
CA ASP A 43 -41.28 -10.77 18.95
C ASP A 43 -41.45 -9.78 17.77
N PRO A 44 -42.58 -9.81 17.03
CA PRO A 44 -42.85 -8.87 15.95
C PRO A 44 -42.83 -7.40 16.37
N LYS A 45 -43.10 -7.10 17.65
CA LYS A 45 -43.05 -5.72 18.17
C LYS A 45 -41.63 -5.24 18.42
N ASN A 46 -40.72 -6.15 18.75
CA ASN A 46 -39.31 -5.88 19.07
C ASN A 46 -38.37 -6.81 18.29
N PRO A 47 -38.34 -6.74 16.94
CA PRO A 47 -37.54 -7.65 16.12
C PRO A 47 -36.03 -7.46 16.29
N ILE A 48 -35.61 -6.36 16.94
CA ILE A 48 -34.21 -5.94 17.04
C ILE A 48 -33.33 -6.91 17.84
N THR A 49 -33.85 -7.55 18.89
CA THR A 49 -33.07 -8.44 19.75
C THR A 49 -32.58 -9.66 18.98
N LEU A 50 -33.48 -10.34 18.25
CA LEU A 50 -33.12 -11.48 17.42
C LEU A 50 -32.23 -11.07 16.24
N PHE A 51 -32.52 -9.91 15.62
CA PHE A 51 -31.69 -9.39 14.53
C PHE A 51 -30.25 -9.14 14.97
N ILE A 52 -30.01 -8.57 16.16
CA ILE A 52 -28.67 -8.35 16.70
C ILE A 52 -27.94 -9.69 16.87
N ILE A 53 -28.63 -10.72 17.37
CA ILE A 53 -28.07 -12.08 17.51
C ILE A 53 -27.69 -12.65 16.14
N GLN A 54 -28.59 -12.57 15.15
CA GLN A 54 -28.34 -13.02 13.78
C GLN A 54 -27.12 -12.31 13.17
N ALA A 55 -27.08 -10.97 13.28
CA ALA A 55 -25.98 -10.16 12.76
C ALA A 55 -24.65 -10.47 13.44
N ALA A 56 -24.65 -10.62 14.78
CA ALA A 56 -23.45 -10.98 15.53
C ALA A 56 -22.90 -12.35 15.10
N ILE A 57 -23.76 -13.36 14.96
CA ILE A 57 -23.36 -14.71 14.50
C ILE A 57 -22.76 -14.63 13.10
N VAL A 58 -23.41 -13.93 12.17
CA VAL A 58 -22.93 -13.78 10.78
C VAL A 58 -21.56 -13.10 10.75
N ILE A 59 -21.38 -11.98 11.47
CA ILE A 59 -20.13 -11.21 11.46
C ILE A 59 -18.99 -12.01 12.10
N ILE A 60 -19.22 -12.62 13.27
CA ILE A 60 -18.21 -13.40 13.98
C ILE A 60 -17.77 -14.59 13.14
N LEU A 61 -18.72 -15.35 12.60
CA LEU A 61 -18.42 -16.55 11.82
C LEU A 61 -17.69 -16.20 10.51
N THR A 62 -18.10 -15.11 9.84
CA THR A 62 -17.40 -14.57 8.67
C THR A 62 -15.94 -14.26 8.99
N ARG A 63 -15.67 -13.56 10.10
CA ARG A 63 -14.31 -13.20 10.51
C ARG A 63 -13.47 -14.44 10.78
N ILE A 64 -14.01 -15.43 11.49
CA ILE A 64 -13.31 -16.68 11.80
C ILE A 64 -12.94 -17.43 10.52
N ILE A 65 -13.88 -17.56 9.58
CA ILE A 65 -13.66 -18.26 8.31
C ILE A 65 -12.66 -17.50 7.41
N HIS A 66 -12.67 -16.17 7.46
CA HIS A 66 -11.75 -15.36 6.67
C HIS A 66 -10.28 -15.53 7.08
N VAL A 67 -9.95 -15.75 8.36
CA VAL A 67 -8.56 -15.91 8.83
C VAL A 67 -7.76 -16.97 8.04
N PRO A 68 -8.21 -18.24 7.92
CA PRO A 68 -7.49 -19.22 7.10
C PRO A 68 -7.56 -18.93 5.59
N LEU A 69 -8.67 -18.38 5.09
CA LEU A 69 -8.81 -18.02 3.67
C LEU A 69 -7.87 -16.88 3.26
N ALA A 70 -7.56 -15.96 4.16
CA ALA A 70 -6.61 -14.87 3.95
C ALA A 70 -5.19 -15.41 3.69
N TYR A 71 -4.80 -16.51 4.36
CA TYR A 71 -3.53 -17.18 4.10
C TYR A 71 -3.45 -17.75 2.67
N LEU A 72 -4.59 -18.16 2.10
CA LEU A 72 -4.73 -18.60 0.71
C LEU A 72 -4.90 -17.44 -0.29
N ARG A 73 -4.76 -16.18 0.16
CA ARG A 73 -4.96 -14.95 -0.65
C ARG A 73 -6.35 -14.88 -1.27
N GLN A 74 -7.36 -15.42 -0.61
CA GLN A 74 -8.74 -15.40 -1.09
C GLN A 74 -9.44 -14.10 -0.66
N PRO A 75 -10.23 -13.46 -1.55
CA PRO A 75 -11.05 -12.30 -1.20
C PRO A 75 -12.02 -12.60 -0.06
N ARG A 76 -12.25 -11.61 0.82
CA ARG A 76 -13.14 -11.71 1.98
C ARG A 76 -14.57 -12.16 1.63
N VAL A 77 -15.07 -11.75 0.47
CA VAL A 77 -16.37 -12.13 -0.09
C VAL A 77 -16.62 -13.63 -0.07
N ILE A 78 -15.59 -14.42 -0.37
CA ILE A 78 -15.71 -15.89 -0.39
C ILE A 78 -16.04 -16.41 1.00
N ALA A 79 -15.43 -15.84 2.05
CA ALA A 79 -15.72 -16.19 3.43
C ALA A 79 -17.17 -15.85 3.81
N GLU A 80 -17.70 -14.72 3.35
CA GLU A 80 -19.07 -14.28 3.65
C GLU A 80 -20.13 -15.21 3.03
N VAL A 81 -19.91 -15.64 1.79
CA VAL A 81 -20.80 -16.58 1.10
C VAL A 81 -20.74 -17.96 1.74
N ILE A 82 -19.52 -18.46 2.02
CA ILE A 82 -19.33 -19.73 2.74
C ILE A 82 -20.01 -19.68 4.11
N THR A 83 -19.90 -18.56 4.83
CA THR A 83 -20.58 -18.34 6.11
C THR A 83 -22.09 -18.51 5.97
N GLY A 84 -22.69 -17.88 4.97
CA GLY A 84 -24.11 -18.06 4.69
C GLY A 84 -24.49 -19.51 4.38
N ILE A 85 -23.70 -20.22 3.57
CA ILE A 85 -23.94 -21.64 3.24
C ILE A 85 -23.85 -22.52 4.49
N LEU A 86 -22.90 -22.24 5.39
CA LEU A 86 -22.73 -22.95 6.66
C LEU A 86 -23.90 -22.70 7.62
N LEU A 87 -24.36 -21.46 7.73
CA LEU A 87 -25.54 -21.10 8.54
C LEU A 87 -26.86 -21.58 7.90
N GLY A 88 -26.85 -21.83 6.59
CA GLY A 88 -27.96 -22.31 5.80
C GLY A 88 -28.39 -23.75 6.05
N PRO A 89 -29.41 -24.21 5.30
CA PRO A 89 -29.93 -25.58 5.37
C PRO A 89 -28.88 -26.63 4.96
N SER A 90 -27.78 -26.20 4.34
CA SER A 90 -26.69 -27.06 3.88
C SER A 90 -25.83 -27.61 5.01
N VAL A 91 -25.71 -26.95 6.16
CA VAL A 91 -24.90 -27.45 7.30
C VAL A 91 -25.62 -27.25 8.64
N MET A 92 -25.61 -26.05 9.23
CA MET A 92 -26.18 -25.82 10.56
C MET A 92 -27.70 -25.95 10.58
N GLY A 93 -28.39 -25.69 9.46
CA GLY A 93 -29.82 -25.92 9.37
C GLY A 93 -30.25 -27.40 9.43
N ARG A 94 -29.30 -28.35 9.40
CA ARG A 94 -29.58 -29.77 9.69
C ARG A 94 -29.64 -30.08 11.19
N ILE A 95 -29.15 -29.18 12.04
CA ILE A 95 -29.19 -29.34 13.49
C ILE A 95 -30.64 -29.09 13.95
N PRO A 96 -31.28 -30.03 14.65
CA PRO A 96 -32.67 -29.89 15.08
C PRO A 96 -32.82 -28.65 15.97
N GLY A 97 -33.77 -27.77 15.63
CA GLY A 97 -34.08 -26.55 16.37
C GLY A 97 -33.22 -25.33 16.04
N PHE A 98 -32.09 -25.46 15.34
CA PHE A 98 -31.21 -24.32 15.02
C PHE A 98 -31.90 -23.27 14.13
N THR A 99 -32.43 -23.69 12.98
CA THR A 99 -33.10 -22.78 12.04
C THR A 99 -34.33 -22.13 12.68
N ASN A 100 -35.10 -22.89 13.46
CA ASN A 100 -36.30 -22.35 14.12
C ASN A 100 -35.98 -21.36 15.23
N ALA A 101 -34.83 -21.52 15.92
CA ALA A 101 -34.41 -20.64 17.00
C ALA A 101 -33.70 -19.37 16.49
N ILE A 102 -32.83 -19.49 15.48
CA ILE A 102 -31.96 -18.38 15.05
C ILE A 102 -32.47 -17.71 13.77
N PHE A 103 -33.00 -18.47 12.81
CA PHE A 103 -33.52 -17.93 11.55
C PHE A 103 -34.99 -18.34 11.30
N PRO A 104 -35.93 -18.02 12.23
CA PRO A 104 -37.34 -18.32 12.03
C PRO A 104 -37.86 -17.56 10.81
N THR A 105 -38.77 -18.19 10.05
CA THR A 105 -39.36 -17.62 8.83
C THR A 105 -40.01 -16.25 9.07
N SER A 106 -40.56 -16.02 10.27
CA SER A 106 -41.14 -14.74 10.69
C SER A 106 -40.13 -13.59 10.81
N SER A 107 -38.85 -13.88 11.04
CA SER A 107 -37.77 -12.87 11.17
C SER A 107 -37.10 -12.51 9.84
N MET A 108 -37.22 -13.39 8.83
CA MET A 108 -36.56 -13.22 7.52
C MET A 108 -36.93 -11.93 6.79
N PRO A 109 -38.16 -11.38 6.86
CA PRO A 109 -38.47 -10.09 6.22
C PRO A 109 -37.64 -8.93 6.79
N ALA A 110 -37.45 -8.87 8.11
CA ALA A 110 -36.65 -7.83 8.75
C ALA A 110 -35.17 -7.96 8.38
N PHE A 111 -34.64 -9.19 8.40
CA PHE A 111 -33.28 -9.49 7.96
C PHE A 111 -33.05 -9.09 6.50
N THR A 112 -33.98 -9.45 5.61
CA THR A 112 -33.94 -9.14 4.18
C THR A 112 -34.00 -7.64 3.92
N LEU A 113 -34.80 -6.89 4.69
CA LEU A 113 -34.87 -5.43 4.56
C LEU A 113 -33.51 -4.77 4.85
N VAL A 114 -32.86 -5.15 5.95
CA VAL A 114 -31.54 -4.59 6.31
C VAL A 114 -30.46 -5.03 5.32
N ALA A 115 -30.48 -6.29 4.88
CA ALA A 115 -29.59 -6.80 3.85
C ALA A 115 -29.74 -6.05 2.51
N ASN A 116 -30.97 -5.78 2.07
CA ASN A 116 -31.24 -5.03 0.84
C ASN A 116 -30.89 -3.54 0.95
N LEU A 117 -31.06 -2.92 2.13
CA LEU A 117 -30.57 -1.56 2.37
C LEU A 117 -29.04 -1.52 2.26
N GLY A 118 -28.38 -2.52 2.84
CA GLY A 118 -26.95 -2.75 2.70
C GLY A 118 -26.50 -2.87 1.25
N LEU A 119 -27.24 -3.66 0.48
CA LEU A 119 -27.03 -3.85 -0.95
C LEU A 119 -27.16 -2.54 -1.75
N VAL A 120 -28.16 -1.71 -1.43
CA VAL A 120 -28.35 -0.38 -2.04
C VAL A 120 -27.12 0.50 -1.80
N LEU A 121 -26.63 0.57 -0.56
CA LEU A 121 -25.42 1.35 -0.25
C LEU A 121 -24.17 0.77 -0.91
N PHE A 122 -24.04 -0.55 -0.95
CA PHE A 122 -22.95 -1.23 -1.64
C PHE A 122 -22.96 -0.92 -3.15
N LEU A 123 -24.12 -1.00 -3.81
CA LEU A 123 -24.22 -0.67 -5.24
C LEU A 123 -23.91 0.79 -5.53
N PHE A 124 -24.22 1.67 -4.61
CA PHE A 124 -23.78 3.06 -4.68
C PHE A 124 -22.25 3.19 -4.63
N LEU A 125 -21.57 2.46 -3.72
CA LEU A 125 -20.10 2.44 -3.66
C LEU A 125 -19.50 1.86 -4.94
N VAL A 126 -20.06 0.78 -5.48
CA VAL A 126 -19.65 0.21 -6.77
C VAL A 126 -19.83 1.22 -7.90
N GLY A 127 -20.95 1.96 -7.92
CA GLY A 127 -21.16 3.03 -8.89
C GLY A 127 -20.14 4.18 -8.76
N LEU A 128 -19.75 4.51 -7.52
CA LEU A 128 -18.68 5.48 -7.24
C LEU A 128 -17.29 4.97 -7.64
N GLU A 129 -17.05 3.66 -7.63
CA GLU A 129 -15.77 3.05 -8.01
C GLU A 129 -15.51 3.14 -9.52
N VAL A 130 -16.58 3.23 -10.32
CA VAL A 130 -16.50 3.26 -11.79
C VAL A 130 -16.10 4.64 -12.30
N ASP A 131 -14.85 4.77 -12.75
CA ASP A 131 -14.39 5.95 -13.48
C ASP A 131 -14.68 5.84 -14.99
N LEU A 132 -15.68 6.59 -15.45
CA LEU A 132 -16.06 6.68 -16.85
C LEU A 132 -14.98 7.34 -17.73
N ARG A 133 -14.08 8.16 -17.17
CA ARG A 133 -13.00 8.81 -17.91
C ARG A 133 -11.89 7.83 -18.24
N PHE A 134 -11.48 7.03 -17.26
CA PHE A 134 -10.52 5.95 -17.47
C PHE A 134 -11.02 4.94 -18.52
N LEU A 135 -12.31 4.59 -18.48
CA LEU A 135 -12.93 3.75 -19.50
C LEU A 135 -12.90 4.41 -20.89
N ALA A 136 -13.19 5.71 -20.97
CA ALA A 136 -13.20 6.45 -22.23
C ALA A 136 -11.80 6.58 -22.85
N SER A 137 -10.74 6.72 -22.05
CA SER A 137 -9.35 6.80 -22.55
C SER A 137 -8.90 5.50 -23.21
N ASN A 138 -9.27 4.36 -22.61
CA ASN A 138 -8.83 3.02 -23.04
C ASN A 138 -9.92 2.23 -23.81
N TRP A 139 -10.92 2.93 -24.35
CA TRP A 139 -12.17 2.31 -24.81
C TRP A 139 -11.99 1.26 -25.92
N ARG A 140 -11.01 1.40 -26.82
CA ARG A 140 -10.82 0.45 -27.94
C ARG A 140 -10.44 -0.94 -27.46
N ILE A 141 -9.44 -1.00 -26.57
CA ILE A 141 -8.94 -2.26 -26.02
C ILE A 141 -10.00 -2.81 -25.05
N ALA A 142 -10.54 -1.96 -24.17
CA ALA A 142 -11.58 -2.33 -23.23
C ALA A 142 -12.84 -2.89 -23.91
N LEU A 143 -13.32 -2.27 -24.99
CA LEU A 143 -14.49 -2.71 -25.73
C LEU A 143 -14.24 -4.03 -26.45
N SER A 144 -13.07 -4.21 -27.07
CA SER A 144 -12.75 -5.46 -27.76
C SER A 144 -12.67 -6.66 -26.80
N VAL A 145 -11.99 -6.47 -25.65
CA VAL A 145 -11.84 -7.51 -24.61
C VAL A 145 -13.15 -7.74 -23.85
N GLY A 146 -13.87 -6.67 -23.52
CA GLY A 146 -15.16 -6.74 -22.84
C GLY A 146 -16.23 -7.41 -23.69
N ALA A 147 -16.41 -6.96 -24.94
CA ALA A 147 -17.46 -7.49 -25.83
C ALA A 147 -17.24 -8.97 -26.16
N LEU A 148 -16.04 -9.37 -26.57
CA LEU A 148 -15.73 -10.78 -26.85
C LEU A 148 -15.74 -11.63 -25.57
N GLY A 149 -15.29 -11.06 -24.45
CA GLY A 149 -15.30 -11.69 -23.13
C GLY A 149 -16.69 -11.83 -22.50
N MET A 150 -17.70 -11.11 -23.00
CA MET A 150 -19.11 -11.29 -22.63
C MET A 150 -19.88 -12.14 -23.65
N ALA A 151 -19.68 -11.92 -24.95
CA ALA A 151 -20.47 -12.55 -26.01
C ALA A 151 -20.32 -14.08 -26.02
N LEU A 152 -19.10 -14.58 -25.84
CA LEU A 152 -18.81 -16.01 -25.85
C LEU A 152 -19.47 -16.74 -24.66
N PRO A 153 -19.23 -16.36 -23.39
CA PRO A 153 -19.92 -17.00 -22.26
C PRO A 153 -21.43 -16.74 -22.26
N PHE A 154 -21.91 -15.61 -22.80
CA PHE A 154 -23.34 -15.38 -23.01
C PHE A 154 -23.94 -16.45 -23.94
N GLY A 155 -23.34 -16.65 -25.12
CA GLY A 155 -23.81 -17.62 -26.10
C GLY A 155 -23.78 -19.06 -25.58
N LEU A 156 -22.69 -19.45 -24.90
CA LEU A 156 -22.63 -20.77 -24.25
C LEU A 156 -23.62 -20.90 -23.09
N GLY A 157 -23.87 -19.82 -22.35
CA GLY A 157 -24.91 -19.74 -21.33
C GLY A 157 -26.31 -19.95 -21.92
N CYS A 158 -26.62 -19.34 -23.08
CA CYS A 158 -27.86 -19.61 -23.79
C CYS A 158 -27.99 -21.09 -24.21
N GLY A 159 -26.87 -21.71 -24.63
CA GLY A 159 -26.83 -23.13 -24.94
C GLY A 159 -27.18 -24.01 -23.74
N ILE A 160 -26.57 -23.76 -22.58
CA ILE A 160 -26.85 -24.56 -21.37
C ILE A 160 -28.23 -24.26 -20.77
N ALA A 161 -28.75 -23.05 -20.98
CA ALA A 161 -30.08 -22.65 -20.52
C ALA A 161 -31.17 -23.53 -21.12
N TRP A 162 -30.98 -24.05 -22.33
CA TRP A 162 -31.93 -24.97 -22.97
C TRP A 162 -32.11 -26.25 -22.13
N GLY A 163 -31.01 -26.89 -21.73
CA GLY A 163 -31.04 -28.10 -20.89
C GLY A 163 -31.59 -27.81 -19.49
N LEU A 164 -31.09 -26.74 -18.86
CA LEU A 164 -31.55 -26.31 -17.54
C LEU A 164 -33.06 -26.02 -17.50
N TYR A 165 -33.59 -25.38 -18.54
CA TYR A 165 -35.01 -25.06 -18.63
C TYR A 165 -35.84 -26.32 -18.85
N HIS A 166 -35.41 -27.26 -19.69
CA HIS A 166 -36.21 -28.46 -19.96
C HIS A 166 -36.28 -29.40 -18.73
N ASP A 167 -35.17 -29.56 -18.02
CA ASP A 167 -35.07 -30.52 -16.91
C ASP A 167 -35.57 -29.96 -15.56
N PHE A 168 -35.48 -28.63 -15.35
CA PHE A 168 -35.79 -28.02 -14.04
C PHE A 168 -36.96 -27.02 -14.06
N ARG A 169 -37.65 -26.81 -15.19
CA ARG A 169 -38.83 -25.91 -15.24
C ARG A 169 -39.99 -26.36 -14.35
N SER A 170 -40.09 -27.65 -14.07
CA SER A 170 -41.13 -28.21 -13.19
C SER A 170 -40.82 -28.10 -11.69
N ASP A 171 -39.67 -27.52 -11.31
CA ASP A 171 -39.34 -27.32 -9.91
C ASP A 171 -40.33 -26.37 -9.21
N SER A 172 -40.68 -26.70 -7.97
CA SER A 172 -41.56 -25.88 -7.14
C SER A 172 -40.96 -24.49 -6.89
N GLY A 173 -41.77 -23.44 -7.08
CA GLY A 173 -41.38 -22.05 -6.76
C GLY A 173 -41.06 -21.18 -7.98
N LEU A 174 -41.09 -21.72 -9.20
CA LEU A 174 -40.92 -20.94 -10.43
C LEU A 174 -42.20 -20.19 -10.83
N ALA A 175 -42.03 -19.00 -11.40
CA ALA A 175 -43.08 -18.34 -12.17
C ALA A 175 -43.17 -18.96 -13.59
N PRO A 176 -44.33 -18.95 -14.26
CA PRO A 176 -44.48 -19.41 -15.63
C PRO A 176 -43.81 -18.42 -16.60
N ILE A 177 -42.48 -18.49 -16.71
CA ILE A 177 -41.66 -17.63 -17.58
C ILE A 177 -41.40 -18.27 -18.93
N SER A 178 -41.34 -17.43 -19.97
CA SER A 178 -40.96 -17.86 -21.32
C SER A 178 -39.49 -18.27 -21.37
N PHE A 179 -39.17 -19.22 -22.26
CA PHE A 179 -37.79 -19.67 -22.45
C PHE A 179 -36.85 -18.50 -22.82
N GLY A 180 -37.31 -17.54 -23.61
CA GLY A 180 -36.49 -16.40 -24.02
C GLY A 180 -35.99 -15.55 -22.85
N VAL A 181 -36.84 -15.30 -21.86
CA VAL A 181 -36.47 -14.53 -20.66
C VAL A 181 -35.54 -15.33 -19.76
N TYR A 182 -35.79 -16.64 -19.59
CA TYR A 182 -34.89 -17.53 -18.85
C TYR A 182 -33.51 -17.63 -19.50
N MET A 183 -33.46 -17.84 -20.82
CA MET A 183 -32.24 -17.93 -21.63
C MET A 183 -31.42 -16.65 -21.56
N LEU A 184 -32.08 -15.49 -21.67
CA LEU A 184 -31.45 -14.18 -21.51
C LEU A 184 -30.86 -14.04 -20.11
N PHE A 185 -31.62 -14.39 -19.06
CA PHE A 185 -31.15 -14.31 -17.68
C PHE A 185 -29.92 -15.20 -17.42
N ILE A 186 -29.96 -16.46 -17.86
CA ILE A 186 -28.82 -17.39 -17.73
C ILE A 186 -27.60 -16.93 -18.54
N GLY A 187 -27.83 -16.44 -19.76
CA GLY A 187 -26.76 -15.85 -20.59
C GLY A 187 -26.09 -14.67 -19.89
N VAL A 188 -26.88 -13.77 -19.31
CA VAL A 188 -26.38 -12.63 -18.52
C VAL A 188 -25.61 -13.09 -17.29
N ALA A 189 -26.15 -14.03 -16.51
CA ALA A 189 -25.48 -14.58 -15.32
C ALA A 189 -24.12 -15.23 -15.66
N MET A 190 -24.00 -15.86 -16.83
CA MET A 190 -22.74 -16.43 -17.31
C MET A 190 -21.75 -15.38 -17.83
N ALA A 191 -22.24 -14.26 -18.37
CA ALA A 191 -21.44 -13.24 -19.01
C ALA A 191 -20.94 -12.15 -18.06
N ILE A 192 -21.58 -11.92 -16.92
CA ILE A 192 -21.15 -10.89 -15.96
C ILE A 192 -19.79 -11.26 -15.35
N THR A 193 -18.94 -10.25 -15.20
CA THR A 193 -17.65 -10.31 -14.48
C THR A 193 -17.78 -9.38 -13.27
N ALA A 194 -17.02 -9.59 -12.19
CA ALA A 194 -17.13 -8.73 -11.01
C ALA A 194 -15.91 -7.82 -10.88
N PHE A 195 -16.04 -6.54 -11.28
CA PHE A 195 -14.95 -5.56 -11.20
C PHE A 195 -14.34 -5.40 -9.79
N PRO A 196 -15.11 -5.26 -8.68
CA PRO A 196 -14.51 -5.01 -7.37
C PRO A 196 -13.60 -6.17 -6.89
N VAL A 197 -14.05 -7.41 -7.12
CA VAL A 197 -13.28 -8.61 -6.75
C VAL A 197 -12.06 -8.77 -7.65
N LEU A 198 -12.20 -8.51 -8.94
CA LEU A 198 -11.11 -8.52 -9.90
C LEU A 198 -10.02 -7.50 -9.53
N CYS A 199 -10.42 -6.28 -9.19
CA CYS A 199 -9.51 -5.23 -8.76
C CYS A 199 -8.77 -5.65 -7.47
N ARG A 200 -9.48 -6.23 -6.51
CA ARG A 200 -8.89 -6.81 -5.29
C ARG A 200 -7.85 -7.90 -5.60
N ILE A 201 -8.15 -8.83 -6.49
CA ILE A 201 -7.20 -9.89 -6.87
C ILE A 201 -5.94 -9.27 -7.51
N LEU A 202 -6.10 -8.34 -8.44
CA LEU A 202 -4.97 -7.65 -9.08
C LEU A 202 -4.12 -6.86 -8.07
N THR A 203 -4.78 -6.22 -7.11
CA THR A 203 -4.17 -5.52 -5.97
C THR A 203 -3.27 -6.47 -5.17
N THR A 204 -3.81 -7.61 -4.74
CA THR A 204 -3.08 -8.61 -3.95
C THR A 204 -1.93 -9.24 -4.74
N LEU A 205 -2.09 -9.38 -6.06
CA LEU A 205 -1.05 -9.92 -6.95
C LEU A 205 -0.05 -8.85 -7.45
N LYS A 206 -0.20 -7.58 -7.07
CA LYS A 206 0.64 -6.44 -7.52
C LYS A 206 0.65 -6.27 -9.04
N LEU A 207 -0.47 -6.56 -9.70
CA LEU A 207 -0.61 -6.52 -11.16
C LEU A 207 -1.30 -5.26 -11.68
N LEU A 208 -1.82 -4.39 -10.81
CA LEU A 208 -2.62 -3.21 -11.19
C LEU A 208 -1.93 -2.30 -12.20
N SER A 209 -0.63 -2.06 -12.04
CA SER A 209 0.16 -1.17 -12.91
C SER A 209 0.73 -1.87 -14.15
N THR A 210 0.48 -3.16 -14.33
CA THR A 210 0.94 -3.91 -15.52
C THR A 210 -0.03 -3.71 -16.69
N PRO A 211 0.41 -3.86 -17.95
CA PRO A 211 -0.49 -3.81 -19.10
C PRO A 211 -1.67 -4.78 -18.99
N VAL A 212 -1.43 -5.97 -18.44
CA VAL A 212 -2.47 -6.98 -18.15
C VAL A 212 -3.49 -6.43 -17.16
N GLY A 213 -3.04 -5.82 -16.06
CA GLY A 213 -3.92 -5.23 -15.04
C GLY A 213 -4.78 -4.11 -15.60
N VAL A 214 -4.19 -3.16 -16.33
CA VAL A 214 -4.91 -2.03 -16.95
C VAL A 214 -6.00 -2.51 -17.90
N ILE A 215 -5.69 -3.46 -18.80
CA ILE A 215 -6.66 -4.01 -19.76
C ILE A 215 -7.81 -4.71 -19.04
N VAL A 216 -7.49 -5.53 -18.04
CA VAL A 216 -8.45 -6.31 -17.26
C VAL A 216 -9.37 -5.39 -16.45
N LEU A 217 -8.83 -4.33 -15.84
CA LEU A 217 -9.61 -3.34 -15.12
C LEU A 217 -10.55 -2.58 -16.06
N SER A 218 -10.05 -2.05 -17.17
CA SER A 218 -10.90 -1.31 -18.13
C SER A 218 -11.99 -2.20 -18.73
N ALA A 219 -11.67 -3.45 -19.10
CA ALA A 219 -12.66 -4.40 -19.60
C ALA A 219 -13.68 -4.80 -18.51
N GLY A 220 -13.22 -4.97 -17.26
CA GLY A 220 -14.08 -5.26 -16.11
C GLY A 220 -15.10 -4.15 -15.86
N VAL A 221 -14.66 -2.89 -15.83
CA VAL A 221 -15.57 -1.72 -15.67
C VAL A 221 -16.62 -1.67 -16.78
N GLY A 222 -16.20 -1.87 -18.04
CA GLY A 222 -17.13 -1.93 -19.18
C GLY A 222 -18.15 -3.07 -19.04
N ASN A 223 -17.70 -4.26 -18.64
CA ASN A 223 -18.55 -5.42 -18.43
C ASN A 223 -19.55 -5.22 -17.29
N ASP A 224 -19.17 -4.55 -16.20
CA ASP A 224 -20.08 -4.23 -15.09
C ASP A 224 -21.20 -3.31 -15.57
N VAL A 225 -20.87 -2.22 -16.28
CA VAL A 225 -21.87 -1.28 -16.83
C VAL A 225 -22.85 -2.01 -17.77
N VAL A 226 -22.32 -2.80 -18.71
CA VAL A 226 -23.15 -3.59 -19.64
C VAL A 226 -23.98 -4.62 -18.88
N GLY A 227 -23.41 -5.30 -17.90
CA GLY A 227 -24.08 -6.29 -17.05
C GLY A 227 -25.29 -5.71 -16.33
N TRP A 228 -25.17 -4.50 -15.77
CA TRP A 228 -26.30 -3.82 -15.13
C TRP A 228 -27.39 -3.43 -16.12
N ILE A 229 -27.05 -2.93 -17.31
CA ILE A 229 -28.03 -2.64 -18.36
C ILE A 229 -28.79 -3.91 -18.75
N LEU A 230 -28.08 -5.01 -18.96
CA LEU A 230 -28.67 -6.30 -19.30
C LEU A 230 -29.52 -6.87 -18.16
N LEU A 231 -29.10 -6.71 -16.91
CA LEU A 231 -29.89 -7.12 -15.74
C LEU A 231 -31.18 -6.30 -15.60
N ALA A 232 -31.10 -4.98 -15.77
CA ALA A 232 -32.27 -4.11 -15.73
C ALA A 232 -33.29 -4.52 -16.80
N LEU A 233 -32.79 -4.85 -18.01
CA LEU A 233 -33.61 -5.40 -19.09
C LEU A 233 -34.25 -6.74 -18.70
N CYS A 234 -33.50 -7.68 -18.11
CA CYS A 234 -34.03 -8.96 -17.63
C CYS A 234 -35.18 -8.75 -16.64
N VAL A 235 -34.98 -7.91 -15.63
CA VAL A 235 -35.96 -7.66 -14.56
C VAL A 235 -37.20 -6.96 -15.11
N ALA A 236 -37.03 -5.98 -16.00
CA ALA A 236 -38.13 -5.28 -16.64
C ALA A 236 -39.02 -6.24 -17.47
N LEU A 237 -38.41 -7.17 -18.22
CA LEU A 237 -39.14 -8.17 -19.01
C LEU A 237 -39.90 -9.18 -18.14
N VAL A 238 -39.37 -9.51 -16.96
CA VAL A 238 -40.00 -10.46 -16.02
C VAL A 238 -41.17 -9.82 -15.29
N ASN A 239 -41.02 -8.57 -14.86
CA ASN A 239 -42.05 -7.84 -14.13
C ASN A 239 -43.19 -7.38 -15.04
N SER A 240 -42.97 -7.30 -16.35
CA SER A 240 -44.01 -6.94 -17.32
C SER A 240 -44.87 -8.14 -17.71
N GLY A 241 -46.17 -8.09 -17.44
CA GLY A 241 -47.14 -9.06 -17.97
C GLY A 241 -47.37 -8.93 -19.50
N ALA A 242 -46.95 -7.82 -20.11
CA ALA A 242 -47.01 -7.56 -21.55
C ALA A 242 -45.76 -6.79 -22.01
N GLY A 243 -45.16 -7.15 -23.16
CA GLY A 243 -43.91 -6.53 -23.63
C GLY A 243 -43.95 -5.00 -23.81
N LEU A 244 -45.14 -4.43 -23.99
CA LEU A 244 -45.32 -2.97 -24.10
C LEU A 244 -45.09 -2.25 -22.78
N THR A 245 -45.45 -2.83 -21.62
CA THR A 245 -45.16 -2.21 -20.33
C THR A 245 -43.68 -2.28 -19.98
N ALA A 246 -42.99 -3.38 -20.34
CA ALA A 246 -41.52 -3.44 -20.27
C ALA A 246 -40.85 -2.34 -21.09
N LEU A 247 -41.34 -2.06 -22.30
CA LEU A 247 -40.81 -0.99 -23.13
C LEU A 247 -40.97 0.39 -22.46
N TRP A 248 -42.13 0.67 -21.86
CA TRP A 248 -42.35 1.91 -21.10
C TRP A 248 -41.43 2.02 -19.88
N ILE A 249 -41.28 0.94 -19.11
CA ILE A 249 -40.36 0.87 -17.96
C ILE A 249 -38.93 1.19 -18.42
N LEU A 250 -38.49 0.57 -19.53
CA LEU A 250 -37.17 0.81 -20.12
C LEU A 250 -37.01 2.27 -20.57
N LEU A 251 -37.99 2.83 -21.28
CA LEU A 251 -37.94 4.23 -21.74
C LEU A 251 -37.89 5.22 -20.59
N VAL A 252 -38.67 5.00 -19.53
CA VAL A 252 -38.63 5.84 -18.32
C VAL A 252 -37.28 5.71 -17.61
N ALA A 253 -36.71 4.50 -17.54
CA ALA A 253 -35.40 4.28 -16.93
C ALA A 253 -34.26 4.97 -17.72
N VAL A 254 -34.29 4.87 -19.05
CA VAL A 254 -33.36 5.57 -19.93
C VAL A 254 -33.55 7.08 -19.78
N GLY A 255 -34.79 7.58 -19.84
CA GLY A 255 -35.11 8.98 -19.65
C GLY A 255 -34.65 9.53 -18.30
N TYR A 256 -34.84 8.77 -17.22
CA TYR A 256 -34.35 9.12 -15.88
C TYR A 256 -32.82 9.14 -15.82
N THR A 257 -32.15 8.16 -16.43
CA THR A 257 -30.68 8.12 -16.47
C THR A 257 -30.12 9.30 -17.27
N LEU A 258 -30.73 9.65 -18.41
CA LEU A 258 -30.36 10.83 -19.19
C LEU A 258 -30.63 12.13 -18.43
N PHE A 259 -31.77 12.23 -17.74
CA PHE A 259 -32.07 13.36 -16.86
C PHE A 259 -31.01 13.51 -15.75
N LEU A 260 -30.61 12.41 -15.11
CA LEU A 260 -29.56 12.44 -14.11
C LEU A 260 -28.20 12.84 -14.70
N ALA A 261 -27.89 12.35 -15.91
CA ALA A 261 -26.63 12.66 -16.58
C ALA A 261 -26.52 14.12 -17.04
N PHE A 262 -27.60 14.71 -17.57
CA PHE A 262 -27.57 16.03 -18.21
C PHE A 262 -28.10 17.17 -17.34
N ALA A 263 -29.09 16.93 -16.47
CA ALA A 263 -29.64 17.98 -15.61
C ALA A 263 -29.08 17.90 -14.18
N PHE A 264 -29.06 16.69 -13.60
CA PHE A 264 -28.67 16.53 -12.19
C PHE A 264 -27.15 16.64 -11.97
N ARG A 265 -26.35 15.95 -12.79
CA ARG A 265 -24.88 15.99 -12.68
C ARG A 265 -24.29 17.40 -12.68
N PRO A 266 -24.61 18.31 -13.62
CA PRO A 266 -24.05 19.67 -13.57
C PRO A 266 -24.48 20.45 -12.34
N VAL A 267 -25.71 20.24 -11.83
CA VAL A 267 -26.20 20.87 -10.60
C VAL A 267 -25.40 20.38 -9.39
N VAL A 268 -25.13 19.08 -9.28
CA VAL A 268 -24.31 18.52 -8.20
C VAL A 268 -22.88 19.03 -8.27
N VAL A 269 -22.26 19.04 -9.45
CA VAL A 269 -20.90 19.57 -9.63
C VAL A 269 -20.85 21.06 -9.25
N TRP A 270 -21.84 21.85 -9.68
CA TRP A 270 -21.95 23.27 -9.30
C TRP A 270 -22.10 23.46 -7.79
N PHE A 271 -22.98 22.67 -7.15
CA PHE A 271 -23.20 22.73 -5.70
C PHE A 271 -21.96 22.33 -4.91
N LEU A 272 -21.28 21.25 -5.31
CA LEU A 272 -20.07 20.77 -4.67
C LEU A 272 -18.91 21.79 -4.84
N ARG A 273 -18.81 22.47 -5.99
CA ARG A 273 -17.83 23.55 -6.21
C ARG A 273 -18.12 24.74 -5.32
N LYS A 274 -19.38 25.17 -5.21
CA LYS A 274 -19.80 26.30 -4.37
C LYS A 274 -19.56 26.04 -2.88
N THR A 275 -19.71 24.80 -2.44
CA THR A 275 -19.47 24.39 -1.04
C THR A 275 -18.00 24.12 -0.72
N GLY A 276 -17.09 24.16 -1.71
CA GLY A 276 -15.67 23.85 -1.54
C GLY A 276 -15.39 22.36 -1.24
N SER A 277 -16.41 21.51 -1.34
CA SER A 277 -16.38 20.10 -0.95
C SER A 277 -15.49 19.25 -1.87
N LEU A 278 -15.28 19.66 -3.14
CA LEU A 278 -14.32 18.98 -4.03
C LEU A 278 -12.87 19.11 -3.53
N ALA A 279 -12.48 20.25 -2.95
CA ALA A 279 -11.10 20.48 -2.54
C ALA A 279 -10.85 20.01 -1.10
N ASN A 280 -11.76 20.35 -0.18
CA ASN A 280 -11.59 20.09 1.25
C ASN A 280 -12.11 18.70 1.66
N GLY A 281 -12.87 18.02 0.79
CA GLY A 281 -13.53 16.76 1.07
C GLY A 281 -14.99 16.92 1.54
N PRO A 282 -15.76 15.83 1.56
CA PRO A 282 -17.18 15.85 1.90
C PRO A 282 -17.42 16.25 3.36
N THR A 283 -18.15 17.35 3.55
CA THR A 283 -18.69 17.72 4.87
C THR A 283 -19.79 16.75 5.29
N GLN A 284 -20.09 16.65 6.60
CA GLN A 284 -21.15 15.76 7.10
C GLN A 284 -22.50 16.01 6.41
N THR A 285 -22.83 17.27 6.13
CA THR A 285 -24.06 17.65 5.41
C THR A 285 -24.05 17.14 3.98
N VAL A 286 -22.91 17.19 3.28
CA VAL A 286 -22.79 16.65 1.91
C VAL A 286 -22.94 15.14 1.91
N VAL A 287 -22.33 14.43 2.88
CA VAL A 287 -22.52 12.98 3.04
C VAL A 287 -24.01 12.66 3.26
N ALA A 288 -24.67 13.34 4.18
CA ALA A 288 -26.10 13.15 4.45
C ALA A 288 -26.96 13.41 3.20
N LEU A 289 -26.67 14.48 2.44
CA LEU A 289 -27.36 14.80 1.20
C LEU A 289 -27.14 13.71 0.13
N THR A 290 -25.91 13.19 -0.01
CA THR A 290 -25.63 12.09 -0.94
C THR A 290 -26.37 10.81 -0.57
N ILE A 291 -26.43 10.45 0.72
CA ILE A 291 -27.21 9.28 1.18
C ILE A 291 -28.70 9.48 0.91
N LEU A 292 -29.25 10.66 1.19
CA LEU A 292 -30.65 10.97 0.90
C LEU A 292 -30.96 10.82 -0.59
N LEU A 293 -30.08 11.31 -1.45
CA LEU A 293 -30.19 11.20 -2.89
C LEU A 293 -30.13 9.73 -3.37
N VAL A 294 -29.23 8.92 -2.79
CA VAL A 294 -29.16 7.48 -3.07
C VAL A 294 -30.48 6.80 -2.71
N LEU A 295 -31.02 7.08 -1.53
CA LEU A 295 -32.31 6.52 -1.09
C LEU A 295 -33.47 7.00 -1.95
N ALA A 296 -33.49 8.27 -2.34
CA ALA A 296 -34.52 8.83 -3.22
C ALA A 296 -34.48 8.19 -4.62
N SER A 297 -33.29 7.97 -5.17
CA SER A 297 -33.13 7.29 -6.46
C SER A 297 -33.49 5.81 -6.39
N ALA A 298 -33.11 5.12 -5.31
CA ALA A 298 -33.50 3.74 -5.06
C ALA A 298 -35.04 3.59 -4.93
N PHE A 299 -35.69 4.53 -4.25
CA PHE A 299 -37.14 4.60 -4.16
C PHE A 299 -37.79 4.82 -5.53
N PHE A 300 -37.29 5.78 -6.32
CA PHE A 300 -37.83 6.09 -7.65
C PHE A 300 -37.73 4.90 -8.60
N THR A 301 -36.57 4.24 -8.67
CA THR A 301 -36.38 3.04 -9.51
C THR A 301 -37.27 1.88 -9.06
N GLY A 302 -37.46 1.71 -7.75
CA GLY A 302 -38.41 0.76 -7.17
C GLY A 302 -39.86 0.98 -7.63
N ILE A 303 -40.32 2.23 -7.65
CA ILE A 303 -41.70 2.57 -8.08
C ILE A 303 -41.93 2.26 -9.55
N ILE A 304 -40.93 2.47 -10.41
CA ILE A 304 -41.03 2.22 -11.85
C ILE A 304 -41.06 0.70 -12.17
N GLY A 305 -40.82 -0.16 -11.18
CA GLY A 305 -40.80 -1.62 -11.36
C GLY A 305 -39.42 -2.17 -11.72
N ILE A 306 -38.37 -1.37 -11.53
CA ILE A 306 -36.96 -1.78 -11.59
C ILE A 306 -36.46 -2.04 -10.16
N HIS A 307 -35.41 -2.85 -10.00
CA HIS A 307 -34.85 -3.11 -8.68
C HIS A 307 -34.25 -1.82 -8.05
N PRO A 308 -34.50 -1.50 -6.77
CA PRO A 308 -34.02 -0.25 -6.13
C PRO A 308 -32.51 0.00 -6.20
N ILE A 309 -31.72 -1.08 -6.28
CA ILE A 309 -30.26 -1.01 -6.36
C ILE A 309 -29.75 -0.25 -7.60
N PHE A 310 -30.55 -0.23 -8.68
CA PHE A 310 -30.18 0.47 -9.91
C PHE A 310 -30.14 1.98 -9.71
N GLY A 311 -31.08 2.55 -8.94
CA GLY A 311 -31.05 3.98 -8.63
C GLY A 311 -29.79 4.37 -7.86
N ALA A 312 -29.41 3.55 -6.88
CA ALA A 312 -28.20 3.75 -6.11
C ALA A 312 -26.93 3.72 -6.97
N PHE A 313 -26.82 2.73 -7.85
CA PHE A 313 -25.71 2.58 -8.80
C PHE A 313 -25.61 3.78 -9.75
N VAL A 314 -26.73 4.24 -10.33
CA VAL A 314 -26.75 5.40 -11.24
C VAL A 314 -26.31 6.68 -10.51
N ILE A 315 -26.75 6.91 -9.28
CA ILE A 315 -26.27 8.05 -8.49
C ILE A 315 -24.76 7.97 -8.24
N GLY A 316 -24.22 6.80 -7.94
CA GLY A 316 -22.78 6.58 -7.82
C GLY A 316 -22.02 6.97 -9.09
N LEU A 317 -22.50 6.51 -10.26
CA LEU A 317 -21.90 6.84 -11.56
C LEU A 317 -21.93 8.34 -11.91
N MET A 318 -22.91 9.09 -11.39
CA MET A 318 -23.08 10.50 -11.70
C MET A 318 -22.26 11.43 -10.82
N LEU A 319 -21.80 10.95 -9.65
CA LEU A 319 -20.97 11.74 -8.76
C LEU A 319 -19.58 11.97 -9.35
N PRO A 320 -19.00 13.17 -9.20
CA PRO A 320 -17.71 13.48 -9.80
C PRO A 320 -16.55 12.84 -9.02
N HIS A 321 -15.64 12.20 -9.74
CA HIS A 321 -14.32 11.79 -9.24
C HIS A 321 -13.34 12.96 -9.11
N GLU A 322 -13.66 14.12 -9.72
CA GLU A 322 -12.88 15.35 -9.59
C GLU A 322 -12.66 15.74 -8.11
N GLY A 323 -11.42 16.10 -7.79
CA GLY A 323 -11.01 16.51 -6.45
C GLY A 323 -10.77 15.36 -5.47
N GLY A 324 -10.85 14.09 -5.89
CA GLY A 324 -10.81 12.94 -4.98
C GLY A 324 -12.04 12.89 -4.06
N PHE A 325 -13.14 13.53 -4.47
CA PHE A 325 -14.39 13.56 -3.71
C PHE A 325 -14.97 12.14 -3.54
N ALA A 326 -15.00 11.37 -4.64
CA ALA A 326 -15.49 9.99 -4.63
C ALA A 326 -14.71 9.13 -3.63
N VAL A 327 -13.37 9.15 -3.69
CA VAL A 327 -12.49 8.43 -2.73
C VAL A 327 -12.81 8.79 -1.28
N LYS A 328 -12.88 10.09 -0.94
CA LYS A 328 -13.16 10.53 0.44
C LYS A 328 -14.59 10.21 0.90
N LEU A 329 -15.55 10.15 -0.02
CA LEU A 329 -16.93 9.75 0.28
C LEU A 329 -17.01 8.24 0.54
N THR A 330 -16.33 7.44 -0.29
CA THR A 330 -16.18 5.99 -0.10
C THR A 330 -15.56 5.68 1.26
N GLU A 331 -14.46 6.34 1.64
CA GLU A 331 -13.81 6.15 2.97
C GLU A 331 -14.77 6.31 4.16
N LYS A 332 -15.78 7.18 4.05
CA LYS A 332 -16.72 7.45 5.15
C LYS A 332 -17.83 6.40 5.26
N ILE A 333 -18.12 5.69 4.18
CA ILE A 333 -19.29 4.80 4.06
C ILE A 333 -18.85 3.33 4.01
N GLU A 334 -17.70 3.04 3.42
CA GLU A 334 -17.22 1.68 3.15
C GLU A 334 -17.07 0.82 4.41
N ASP A 335 -16.59 1.38 5.53
CA ASP A 335 -16.38 0.59 6.76
C ASP A 335 -17.73 0.10 7.32
N LEU A 336 -18.77 0.93 7.27
CA LEU A 336 -20.11 0.55 7.68
C LEU A 336 -20.70 -0.50 6.73
N VAL A 337 -20.54 -0.30 5.42
CA VAL A 337 -21.08 -1.22 4.42
C VAL A 337 -20.35 -2.57 4.46
N GLY A 338 -19.03 -2.58 4.42
CA GLY A 338 -18.20 -3.78 4.36
C GLY A 338 -18.11 -4.56 5.66
N VAL A 339 -18.25 -3.95 6.83
CA VAL A 339 -18.20 -4.67 8.12
C VAL A 339 -19.56 -5.21 8.55
N LEU A 340 -20.65 -4.46 8.33
CA LEU A 340 -21.98 -4.81 8.83
C LEU A 340 -22.90 -5.31 7.71
N PHE A 341 -23.12 -4.49 6.69
CA PHE A 341 -24.20 -4.72 5.72
C PHE A 341 -23.90 -5.82 4.71
N LEU A 342 -22.67 -5.84 4.19
CA LEU A 342 -22.25 -6.73 3.13
C LEU A 342 -22.23 -8.20 3.60
N PRO A 343 -21.68 -8.56 4.78
CA PRO A 343 -21.79 -9.91 5.34
C PRO A 343 -23.24 -10.39 5.53
N LEU A 344 -24.15 -9.50 5.96
CA LEU A 344 -25.57 -9.85 6.13
C LEU A 344 -26.23 -10.21 4.80
N TYR A 345 -25.90 -9.47 3.74
CA TYR A 345 -26.42 -9.75 2.41
C TYR A 345 -25.93 -11.10 1.85
N PHE A 346 -24.64 -11.43 1.97
CA PHE A 346 -24.15 -12.73 1.52
C PHE A 346 -24.58 -13.88 2.42
N ALA A 347 -24.81 -13.61 3.71
CA ALA A 347 -25.49 -14.58 4.58
C ALA A 347 -26.90 -14.89 4.07
N LEU A 348 -27.69 -13.89 3.64
CA LEU A 348 -29.01 -14.12 3.02
C LEU A 348 -28.91 -15.01 1.78
N SER A 349 -27.91 -14.76 0.94
CA SER A 349 -27.64 -15.56 -0.26
C SER A 349 -27.28 -17.01 0.07
N GLY A 350 -26.39 -17.21 1.04
CA GLY A 350 -25.99 -18.55 1.48
C GLY A 350 -27.09 -19.30 2.24
N LEU A 351 -27.92 -18.61 3.04
CA LEU A 351 -29.12 -19.18 3.68
C LEU A 351 -30.13 -19.71 2.65
N SER A 352 -30.17 -19.08 1.47
CA SER A 352 -30.99 -19.52 0.33
C SER A 352 -30.36 -20.66 -0.48
N THR A 353 -29.10 -21.01 -0.18
CA THR A 353 -28.34 -22.06 -0.89
C THR A 353 -28.51 -23.41 -0.22
N ASN A 354 -28.99 -24.41 -0.96
CA ASN A 354 -29.22 -25.76 -0.44
C ASN A 354 -28.49 -26.83 -1.25
N LEU A 355 -27.29 -27.19 -0.78
CA LEU A 355 -26.45 -28.24 -1.37
C LEU A 355 -27.11 -29.63 -1.30
N GLY A 356 -28.07 -29.84 -0.39
CA GLY A 356 -28.83 -31.09 -0.32
C GLY A 356 -29.72 -31.34 -1.55
N LEU A 357 -30.03 -30.31 -2.34
CA LEU A 357 -30.81 -30.44 -3.58
C LEU A 357 -29.97 -30.99 -4.75
N LEU A 358 -28.65 -31.12 -4.58
CA LEU A 358 -27.70 -31.67 -5.54
C LEU A 358 -27.43 -33.14 -5.24
N ASN A 359 -28.48 -33.94 -5.23
CA ASN A 359 -28.45 -35.36 -4.88
C ASN A 359 -28.43 -36.32 -6.07
N ASN A 360 -28.65 -35.81 -7.29
CA ASN A 360 -28.76 -36.62 -8.50
C ASN A 360 -27.52 -36.48 -9.39
N GLY A 361 -27.12 -37.57 -10.08
CA GLY A 361 -25.99 -37.56 -11.02
C GLY A 361 -26.16 -36.57 -12.17
N LEU A 362 -27.40 -36.39 -12.66
CA LEU A 362 -27.74 -35.41 -13.70
C LEU A 362 -27.52 -33.96 -13.19
N THR A 363 -27.91 -33.65 -11.96
CA THR A 363 -27.69 -32.32 -11.36
C THR A 363 -26.21 -32.02 -11.20
N TRP A 364 -25.40 -32.99 -10.75
CA TRP A 364 -23.94 -32.86 -10.69
C TRP A 364 -23.31 -32.72 -12.07
N GLY A 365 -23.84 -33.41 -13.09
CA GLY A 365 -23.48 -33.22 -14.48
C GLY A 365 -23.66 -31.77 -14.93
N TYR A 366 -24.79 -31.14 -14.57
CA TYR A 366 -24.99 -29.70 -14.82
C TYR A 366 -24.05 -28.81 -14.00
N VAL A 367 -23.73 -29.13 -12.74
CA VAL A 367 -22.75 -28.35 -11.97
C VAL A 367 -21.40 -28.32 -12.68
N ILE A 368 -20.89 -29.49 -13.04
CA ILE A 368 -19.61 -29.62 -13.73
C ILE A 368 -19.69 -28.96 -15.11
N GLY A 369 -20.78 -29.15 -15.85
CA GLY A 369 -21.03 -28.54 -17.15
C GLY A 369 -21.04 -27.01 -17.09
N VAL A 370 -21.81 -26.41 -16.17
CA VAL A 370 -21.87 -24.96 -15.95
C VAL A 370 -20.49 -24.42 -15.56
N CYS A 371 -19.78 -25.09 -14.65
CA CYS A 371 -18.42 -24.69 -14.25
C CYS A 371 -17.45 -24.73 -15.44
N ALA A 372 -17.42 -25.83 -16.18
CA ALA A 372 -16.55 -26.00 -17.33
C ALA A 372 -16.84 -24.96 -18.43
N ILE A 373 -18.12 -24.74 -18.73
CA ILE A 373 -18.55 -23.74 -19.71
C ILE A 373 -18.19 -22.33 -19.24
N ALA A 374 -18.37 -22.01 -17.95
CA ALA A 374 -18.01 -20.72 -17.40
C ALA A 374 -16.51 -20.46 -17.55
N PHE A 375 -15.65 -21.42 -17.18
CA PHE A 375 -14.20 -21.31 -17.35
C PHE A 375 -13.79 -21.21 -18.82
N ILE A 376 -14.20 -22.18 -19.64
CA ILE A 376 -13.77 -22.25 -21.04
C ILE A 376 -14.26 -21.02 -21.80
N GLY A 377 -15.52 -20.62 -21.61
CA GLY A 377 -16.10 -19.49 -22.31
C GLY A 377 -15.40 -18.18 -21.97
N LYS A 378 -15.14 -17.93 -20.68
CA LYS A 378 -14.48 -16.72 -20.21
C LYS A 378 -13.00 -16.68 -20.57
N ILE A 379 -12.28 -17.77 -20.31
CA ILE A 379 -10.85 -17.86 -20.61
C ILE A 379 -10.62 -17.72 -22.11
N THR A 380 -11.39 -18.43 -22.94
CA THR A 380 -11.23 -18.37 -24.40
C THR A 380 -11.59 -16.99 -24.93
N GLY A 381 -12.72 -16.41 -24.50
CA GLY A 381 -13.15 -15.08 -24.93
C GLY A 381 -12.12 -14.00 -24.61
N GLY A 382 -11.64 -13.98 -23.36
CA GLY A 382 -10.60 -13.03 -22.93
C GLY A 382 -9.25 -13.25 -23.60
N THR A 383 -8.83 -14.50 -23.77
CA THR A 383 -7.54 -14.85 -24.40
C THR A 383 -7.52 -14.46 -25.87
N VAL A 384 -8.57 -14.80 -26.62
CA VAL A 384 -8.68 -14.46 -28.06
C VAL A 384 -8.69 -12.94 -28.22
N ALA A 385 -9.50 -12.23 -27.42
CA ALA A 385 -9.56 -10.78 -27.51
C ALA A 385 -8.22 -10.10 -27.16
N ALA A 386 -7.55 -10.54 -26.10
CA ALA A 386 -6.23 -10.04 -25.75
C ALA A 386 -5.19 -10.33 -26.84
N ARG A 387 -5.27 -11.50 -27.48
CA ARG A 387 -4.34 -11.88 -28.55
C ARG A 387 -4.54 -11.02 -29.81
N LEU A 388 -5.78 -10.68 -30.15
CA LEU A 388 -6.10 -9.76 -31.25
C LEU A 388 -5.56 -8.34 -31.01
N ASN A 389 -5.34 -7.95 -29.74
CA ASN A 389 -4.71 -6.69 -29.35
C ASN A 389 -3.18 -6.75 -29.29
N GLY A 390 -2.55 -7.84 -29.75
CA GLY A 390 -1.09 -7.95 -29.88
C GLY A 390 -0.34 -8.40 -28.62
N LEU A 391 -1.03 -8.86 -27.57
CA LEU A 391 -0.37 -9.41 -26.38
C LEU A 391 0.21 -10.82 -26.61
N VAL A 392 1.25 -11.18 -25.86
CA VAL A 392 1.84 -12.54 -25.88
C VAL A 392 0.88 -13.56 -25.27
N TRP A 393 0.94 -14.81 -25.75
CA TRP A 393 0.05 -15.91 -25.33
C TRP A 393 -0.13 -16.04 -23.81
N ARG A 394 0.95 -15.91 -23.03
CA ARG A 394 0.88 -15.98 -21.56
C ARG A 394 0.15 -14.78 -20.96
N GLU A 395 0.39 -13.56 -21.46
CA GLU A 395 -0.38 -12.37 -21.04
C GLU A 395 -1.85 -12.53 -21.41
N SER A 396 -2.15 -13.01 -22.62
CA SER A 396 -3.52 -13.23 -23.10
C SER A 396 -4.28 -14.26 -22.25
N PHE A 397 -3.65 -15.40 -21.91
CA PHE A 397 -4.27 -16.41 -21.06
C PHE A 397 -4.49 -15.88 -19.63
N THR A 398 -3.59 -15.01 -19.15
CA THR A 398 -3.72 -14.35 -17.83
C THR A 398 -4.93 -13.43 -17.81
N ILE A 399 -5.14 -12.66 -18.87
CA ILE A 399 -6.33 -11.82 -19.03
C ILE A 399 -7.61 -12.67 -19.03
N GLY A 400 -7.63 -13.81 -19.75
CA GLY A 400 -8.77 -14.72 -19.76
C GLY A 400 -9.11 -15.32 -18.39
N VAL A 401 -8.10 -15.74 -17.63
CA VAL A 401 -8.27 -16.25 -16.27
C VAL A 401 -8.81 -15.16 -15.34
N LEU A 402 -8.22 -13.95 -15.38
CA LEU A 402 -8.66 -12.82 -14.58
C LEU A 402 -10.11 -12.39 -14.91
N MET A 403 -10.50 -12.43 -16.19
CA MET A 403 -11.87 -12.17 -16.64
C MET A 403 -12.88 -13.25 -16.23
N SER A 404 -12.41 -14.42 -15.78
CA SER A 404 -13.27 -15.47 -15.21
C SER A 404 -13.58 -15.23 -13.74
N CYS A 405 -13.01 -14.18 -13.14
CA CYS A 405 -13.31 -13.78 -11.77
C CYS A 405 -14.80 -13.45 -11.63
N LYS A 406 -15.43 -14.21 -10.75
CA LYS A 406 -16.80 -14.01 -10.32
C LYS A 406 -16.79 -13.38 -8.94
N GLY A 407 -17.94 -12.93 -8.46
CA GLY A 407 -17.92 -12.15 -7.24
C GLY A 407 -19.27 -11.63 -6.79
N LEU A 408 -19.19 -10.56 -6.00
CA LEU A 408 -20.31 -9.91 -5.34
C LEU A 408 -21.49 -9.66 -6.29
N VAL A 409 -21.21 -9.04 -7.43
CA VAL A 409 -22.20 -8.61 -8.42
C VAL A 409 -23.00 -9.78 -9.00
N GLU A 410 -22.35 -10.90 -9.29
CA GLU A 410 -23.05 -12.07 -9.83
C GLU A 410 -23.99 -12.71 -8.81
N LEU A 411 -23.54 -12.86 -7.56
CA LEU A 411 -24.40 -13.38 -6.51
C LEU A 411 -25.61 -12.46 -6.29
N ILE A 412 -25.44 -11.14 -6.44
CA ILE A 412 -26.54 -10.19 -6.41
C ILE A 412 -27.55 -10.48 -7.52
N VAL A 413 -27.07 -10.63 -8.76
CA VAL A 413 -27.89 -11.01 -9.93
C VAL A 413 -28.66 -12.31 -9.65
N LEU A 414 -27.98 -13.33 -9.15
CA LEU A 414 -28.58 -14.63 -8.84
C LEU A 414 -29.67 -14.53 -7.76
N ASN A 415 -29.45 -13.74 -6.71
CA ASN A 415 -30.47 -13.51 -5.67
C ASN A 415 -31.68 -12.77 -6.23
N ILE A 416 -31.48 -11.77 -7.09
CA ILE A 416 -32.58 -11.07 -7.77
C ILE A 416 -33.36 -12.05 -8.65
N GLY A 417 -32.67 -12.93 -9.38
CA GLY A 417 -33.29 -13.99 -10.16
C GLY A 417 -34.10 -14.98 -9.33
N LEU A 418 -33.61 -15.35 -8.15
CA LEU A 418 -34.31 -16.22 -7.21
C LEU A 418 -35.55 -15.53 -6.62
N GLN A 419 -35.43 -14.26 -6.22
CA GLN A 419 -36.55 -13.46 -5.69
C GLN A 419 -37.64 -13.22 -6.74
N ALA A 420 -37.23 -12.96 -7.99
CA ALA A 420 -38.12 -12.84 -9.14
C ALA A 420 -38.66 -14.20 -9.61
N LYS A 421 -38.31 -15.31 -8.94
CA LYS A 421 -38.75 -16.68 -9.26
C LYS A 421 -38.39 -17.13 -10.68
N ILE A 422 -37.30 -16.58 -11.23
CA ILE A 422 -36.71 -16.97 -12.51
C ILE A 422 -35.89 -18.25 -12.33
N LEU A 423 -35.14 -18.31 -11.22
CA LEU A 423 -34.32 -19.45 -10.86
C LEU A 423 -35.00 -20.30 -9.79
N SER A 424 -34.91 -21.63 -9.91
CA SER A 424 -35.24 -22.52 -8.79
C SER A 424 -34.12 -22.45 -7.75
N THR A 425 -34.40 -22.81 -6.50
CA THR A 425 -33.36 -22.96 -5.46
C THR A 425 -32.24 -23.91 -5.90
N ARG A 426 -32.57 -24.94 -6.71
CA ARG A 426 -31.58 -25.88 -7.27
C ARG A 426 -30.69 -25.18 -8.28
N THR A 427 -31.26 -24.52 -9.30
CA THR A 427 -30.46 -23.78 -10.30
C THR A 427 -29.63 -22.69 -9.64
N PHE A 428 -30.22 -21.91 -8.74
CA PHE A 428 -29.51 -20.91 -7.94
C PHE A 428 -28.29 -21.53 -7.23
N THR A 429 -28.45 -22.67 -6.57
CA THR A 429 -27.34 -23.36 -5.90
C THR A 429 -26.25 -23.81 -6.89
N ILE A 430 -26.60 -24.29 -8.08
CA ILE A 430 -25.63 -24.65 -9.13
C ILE A 430 -24.76 -23.42 -9.51
N PHE A 431 -25.38 -22.27 -9.72
CA PHE A 431 -24.66 -21.04 -10.09
C PHE A 431 -23.83 -20.48 -8.93
N VAL A 432 -24.33 -20.56 -7.69
CA VAL A 432 -23.55 -20.17 -6.50
C VAL A 432 -22.28 -21.03 -6.37
N VAL A 433 -22.40 -22.35 -6.55
CA VAL A 433 -21.25 -23.27 -6.53
C VAL A 433 -20.27 -22.94 -7.64
N MET A 434 -20.75 -22.69 -8.86
CA MET A 434 -19.90 -22.29 -9.97
C MET A 434 -19.15 -20.97 -9.67
N ALA A 435 -19.84 -19.94 -9.17
CA ALA A 435 -19.22 -18.65 -8.85
C ALA A 435 -18.13 -18.79 -7.77
N LEU A 436 -18.33 -19.66 -6.77
CA LEU A 436 -17.31 -19.95 -5.76
C LEU A 436 -16.10 -20.66 -6.35
N ILE A 437 -16.31 -21.70 -7.17
CA ILE A 437 -15.24 -22.49 -7.78
C ILE A 437 -14.40 -21.62 -8.74
N THR A 438 -15.05 -20.83 -9.61
CA THR A 438 -14.33 -20.00 -10.58
C THR A 438 -13.49 -18.94 -9.88
N THR A 439 -14.05 -18.25 -8.91
CA THR A 439 -13.34 -17.20 -8.16
C THR A 439 -12.18 -17.76 -7.34
N PHE A 440 -12.40 -18.89 -6.64
CA PHE A 440 -11.35 -19.53 -5.85
C PHE A 440 -10.17 -19.99 -6.72
N ALA A 441 -10.44 -20.45 -7.95
CA ALA A 441 -9.41 -20.90 -8.89
C ALA A 441 -8.66 -19.75 -9.59
N THR A 442 -9.26 -18.57 -9.75
CA THR A 442 -8.66 -17.43 -10.46
C THR A 442 -7.32 -17.00 -9.85
N THR A 443 -7.24 -16.82 -8.53
CA THR A 443 -6.03 -16.37 -7.84
C THR A 443 -4.82 -17.32 -8.02
N PRO A 444 -4.94 -18.65 -7.73
CA PRO A 444 -3.83 -19.58 -7.94
C PRO A 444 -3.46 -19.73 -9.42
N LEU A 445 -4.43 -19.79 -10.34
CA LEU A 445 -4.16 -19.88 -11.78
C LEU A 445 -3.39 -18.67 -12.30
N THR A 446 -3.77 -17.45 -11.88
CA THR A 446 -3.08 -16.22 -12.27
C THR A 446 -1.63 -16.22 -11.76
N THR A 447 -1.42 -16.62 -10.51
CA THR A 447 -0.08 -16.67 -9.89
C THR A 447 0.83 -17.68 -10.60
N TRP A 448 0.29 -18.85 -10.97
CA TRP A 448 1.03 -19.88 -11.70
C TRP A 448 1.40 -19.42 -13.12
N LEU A 449 0.46 -18.77 -13.81
CA LEU A 449 0.63 -18.40 -15.20
C LEU A 449 1.51 -17.16 -15.40
N TYR A 450 1.44 -16.19 -14.48
CA TYR A 450 2.12 -14.90 -14.59
C TYR A 450 3.04 -14.60 -13.38
N PRO A 451 4.11 -15.40 -13.18
CA PRO A 451 4.99 -15.26 -12.02
C PRO A 451 5.90 -14.01 -12.11
N PRO A 452 6.41 -13.49 -10.97
CA PRO A 452 7.19 -12.24 -10.93
C PRO A 452 8.45 -12.22 -11.81
N TRP A 453 9.13 -13.36 -11.96
CA TRP A 453 10.31 -13.47 -12.83
C TRP A 453 9.94 -13.24 -14.31
N TYR A 454 8.76 -13.71 -14.73
CA TYR A 454 8.30 -13.57 -16.11
C TYR A 454 7.87 -12.14 -16.40
N GLN A 455 7.25 -11.47 -15.42
CA GLN A 455 6.92 -10.06 -15.46
C GLN A 455 8.17 -9.21 -15.73
N ARG A 456 9.21 -9.42 -14.93
CA ARG A 456 10.49 -8.69 -15.07
C ARG A 456 11.18 -8.99 -16.40
N LYS A 457 11.21 -10.26 -16.84
CA LYS A 457 11.75 -10.62 -18.16
C LYS A 457 11.00 -9.88 -19.27
N LEU A 458 9.68 -9.86 -19.22
CA LEU A 458 8.87 -9.24 -20.26
C LEU A 458 9.01 -7.72 -20.28
N GLU A 459 9.11 -7.07 -19.13
CA GLU A 459 9.39 -5.63 -19.03
C GLU A 459 10.76 -5.29 -19.62
N LEU A 460 11.80 -6.05 -19.30
CA LEU A 460 13.14 -5.84 -19.86
C LEU A 460 13.18 -6.06 -21.38
N TRP A 461 12.42 -7.05 -21.88
CA TRP A 461 12.28 -7.30 -23.32
C TRP A 461 11.52 -6.18 -24.02
N LYS A 462 10.39 -5.71 -23.46
CA LYS A 462 9.62 -4.57 -23.98
C LYS A 462 10.43 -3.26 -23.97
N GLN A 463 11.35 -3.10 -23.01
CA GLN A 463 12.30 -1.98 -22.95
C GLN A 463 13.49 -2.13 -23.92
N GLY A 464 13.59 -3.23 -24.67
CA GLY A 464 14.69 -3.49 -25.60
C GLY A 464 16.05 -3.73 -24.93
N LYS A 465 16.07 -4.04 -23.62
CA LYS A 465 17.30 -4.27 -22.86
C LYS A 465 17.83 -5.69 -23.02
N ILE A 466 16.95 -6.65 -23.26
CA ILE A 466 17.28 -8.07 -23.45
C ILE A 466 16.62 -8.62 -24.71
N ASP A 467 17.22 -9.63 -25.32
CA ASP A 467 16.59 -10.46 -26.33
C ASP A 467 15.51 -11.36 -25.71
N TRP A 468 14.73 -12.05 -26.54
CA TRP A 468 13.68 -12.96 -26.05
C TRP A 468 14.25 -14.14 -25.24
N ASP A 469 15.50 -14.50 -25.48
CA ASP A 469 16.19 -15.59 -24.79
C ASP A 469 16.75 -15.17 -23.42
N GLY A 470 16.85 -13.87 -23.16
CA GLY A 470 17.27 -13.27 -21.89
C GLY A 470 18.69 -12.69 -21.90
N ASN A 471 19.37 -12.68 -23.05
CA ASN A 471 20.69 -12.05 -23.18
C ASN A 471 20.55 -10.53 -23.32
N PRO A 472 21.40 -9.74 -22.64
CA PRO A 472 21.41 -8.30 -22.79
C PRO A 472 21.81 -7.90 -24.22
N LEU A 473 21.00 -7.04 -24.86
CA LEU A 473 21.23 -6.57 -26.23
C LEU A 473 22.28 -5.46 -26.32
N ARG A 474 22.66 -4.88 -25.17
CA ARG A 474 23.80 -3.98 -25.01
C ARG A 474 24.69 -4.50 -23.89
N PRO A 475 25.96 -4.85 -24.16
CA PRO A 475 26.97 -4.77 -23.12
C PRO A 475 27.07 -3.29 -22.75
N ASP A 476 26.95 -2.95 -21.47
CA ASP A 476 27.30 -1.61 -20.99
C ASP A 476 28.81 -1.42 -21.28
N THR A 477 29.15 -0.92 -22.47
CA THR A 477 30.48 -0.46 -22.81
C THR A 477 30.68 0.94 -22.23
N ASP A 478 30.66 1.01 -20.90
CA ASP A 478 31.23 2.12 -20.12
C ASP A 478 32.52 1.63 -19.46
N THR A 479 33.37 0.91 -20.21
CA THR A 479 34.79 0.78 -19.87
C THR A 479 35.51 1.94 -20.53
N GLU A 480 35.37 3.14 -19.95
CA GLU A 480 36.26 4.26 -20.26
C GLU A 480 37.62 3.97 -19.63
N SER A 481 38.65 4.10 -20.45
CA SER A 481 40.06 3.92 -20.12
C SER A 481 40.52 4.86 -19.02
N THR A 482 41.17 4.28 -18.01
CA THR A 482 41.86 4.92 -16.90
C THR A 482 42.82 6.02 -17.39
N SER A 483 42.50 7.27 -17.08
CA SER A 483 43.42 8.41 -17.17
C SER A 483 43.17 9.35 -15.99
N ASP A 484 44.22 10.07 -15.57
CA ASP A 484 44.32 10.84 -14.31
C ASP A 484 43.26 11.94 -14.10
N ALA A 485 42.34 12.15 -15.05
CA ALA A 485 41.17 13.03 -14.94
C ALA A 485 39.98 12.40 -14.16
N ASP A 486 40.01 11.10 -13.84
CA ASP A 486 38.92 10.39 -13.14
C ASP A 486 38.79 10.71 -11.64
N ILE A 487 39.86 11.20 -11.02
CA ILE A 487 39.87 11.55 -9.59
C ILE A 487 38.96 12.77 -9.33
N LEU A 488 38.87 13.70 -10.29
CA LEU A 488 38.02 14.89 -10.22
C LEU A 488 36.52 14.56 -10.43
N ARG A 489 36.18 13.49 -11.16
CA ARG A 489 34.79 13.04 -11.38
C ARG A 489 34.20 12.28 -10.17
N LYS A 490 35.04 11.63 -9.35
CA LYS A 490 34.64 10.89 -8.13
C LYS A 490 34.07 11.76 -6.99
N ALA A 491 34.16 13.09 -7.07
CA ALA A 491 33.65 14.00 -6.04
C ALA A 491 32.13 14.32 -6.14
N ASN A 492 31.46 14.01 -7.26
CA ASN A 492 30.01 14.17 -7.40
C ASN A 492 29.32 12.81 -7.26
N VAL A 493 29.03 12.46 -6.01
CA VAL A 493 28.55 11.12 -5.63
C VAL A 493 27.05 10.94 -5.82
N ALA A 494 26.28 12.02 -5.73
CA ALA A 494 24.83 12.00 -5.86
C ALA A 494 24.37 12.95 -6.98
N LYS A 495 24.21 12.47 -8.22
CA LYS A 495 23.68 13.26 -9.35
C LYS A 495 22.19 13.02 -9.55
N ARG A 496 21.76 11.78 -9.33
CA ARG A 496 20.35 11.36 -9.34
C ARG A 496 19.96 10.88 -7.95
N VAL A 497 19.12 11.65 -7.28
CA VAL A 497 18.69 11.37 -5.90
C VAL A 497 17.23 10.96 -5.91
N LEU A 498 16.92 9.79 -5.35
CA LEU A 498 15.55 9.39 -5.04
C LEU A 498 15.23 9.75 -3.59
N VAL A 499 14.13 10.44 -3.36
CA VAL A 499 13.71 10.89 -2.03
C VAL A 499 12.39 10.23 -1.68
N TYR A 500 12.32 9.55 -0.54
CA TYR A 500 11.06 9.02 -0.03
C TYR A 500 10.24 10.13 0.62
N LEU A 501 9.19 10.61 -0.06
CA LEU A 501 8.33 11.69 0.41
C LEU A 501 7.33 11.17 1.45
N ARG A 502 7.41 11.71 2.67
CA ARG A 502 6.41 11.55 3.74
C ARG A 502 6.01 12.90 4.32
N LEU A 503 4.79 13.02 4.84
CA LEU A 503 4.28 14.26 5.43
C LEU A 503 5.04 14.67 6.71
N ASP A 504 5.37 13.71 7.57
CA ASP A 504 6.09 13.92 8.84
C ASP A 504 7.58 14.27 8.62
N GLY A 505 8.20 13.65 7.62
CA GLY A 505 9.61 13.91 7.25
C GLY A 505 9.85 15.05 6.26
N LEU A 506 8.82 15.79 5.87
CA LEU A 506 8.90 16.76 4.77
C LEU A 506 9.86 17.95 5.04
N PRO A 507 9.88 18.56 6.25
CA PRO A 507 10.80 19.66 6.54
C PRO A 507 12.27 19.24 6.44
N SER A 508 12.63 18.07 7.00
CA SER A 508 14.00 17.56 7.01
C SER A 508 14.50 17.17 5.62
N LEU A 509 13.59 16.73 4.75
CA LEU A 509 13.90 16.52 3.34
C LEU A 509 14.15 17.83 2.61
N PHE A 510 13.34 18.87 2.85
CA PHE A 510 13.54 20.15 2.19
C PHE A 510 14.85 20.81 2.62
N THR A 511 15.19 20.76 3.91
CA THR A 511 16.48 21.25 4.38
C THR A 511 17.61 20.47 3.72
N MET A 512 17.56 19.14 3.69
CA MET A 512 18.59 18.32 3.04
C MET A 512 18.72 18.58 1.53
N VAL A 513 17.61 18.65 0.80
CA VAL A 513 17.60 18.92 -0.65
C VAL A 513 18.11 20.35 -0.94
N SER A 514 17.85 21.32 -0.05
CA SER A 514 18.41 22.68 -0.17
C SER A 514 19.93 22.71 -0.11
N LEU A 515 20.55 21.79 0.64
CA LEU A 515 22.01 21.72 0.75
C LEU A 515 22.67 21.33 -0.57
N PHE A 516 21.96 20.59 -1.44
CA PHE A 516 22.43 20.26 -2.78
C PHE A 516 22.25 21.39 -3.81
N SER A 517 21.52 22.46 -3.49
CA SER A 517 21.33 23.61 -4.39
C SER A 517 22.64 24.38 -4.55
N HIS A 518 23.10 24.53 -5.79
CA HIS A 518 24.27 25.32 -6.16
C HIS A 518 23.97 26.06 -7.46
N LYS A 519 24.15 27.38 -7.50
CA LYS A 519 24.06 28.16 -8.75
C LYS A 519 25.27 27.86 -9.64
N PRO A 520 25.10 27.39 -10.89
CA PRO A 520 26.22 27.18 -11.79
C PRO A 520 27.05 28.47 -11.88
N GLU A 521 28.34 28.38 -11.58
CA GLU A 521 29.25 29.50 -11.83
C GLU A 521 29.24 29.75 -13.33
N GLU A 522 28.74 30.92 -13.72
CA GLU A 522 29.13 31.59 -14.94
C GLU A 522 30.63 31.84 -14.80
N GLU A 523 31.45 30.94 -15.34
CA GLU A 523 32.82 31.31 -15.68
C GLU A 523 32.70 32.41 -16.74
N THR A 524 32.80 33.65 -16.30
CA THR A 524 33.18 34.76 -17.14
C THR A 524 34.56 34.42 -17.71
N VAL A 525 34.57 33.77 -18.87
CA VAL A 525 35.73 33.76 -19.74
C VAL A 525 35.95 35.23 -20.11
N GLU A 526 36.89 35.89 -19.44
CA GLU A 526 37.39 37.18 -19.92
C GLU A 526 37.81 36.98 -21.39
N PRO A 527 37.27 37.78 -22.32
CA PRO A 527 37.62 37.63 -23.72
C PRO A 527 39.09 38.02 -23.88
N GLN A 528 39.98 37.04 -23.97
CA GLN A 528 41.31 37.26 -24.48
C GLN A 528 41.19 37.78 -25.91
N ASN A 529 41.57 39.04 -26.06
CA ASN A 529 41.55 39.82 -27.29
C ASN A 529 42.54 39.21 -28.31
N GLN A 530 42.10 38.22 -29.08
CA GLN A 530 42.75 37.81 -30.32
C GLN A 530 41.68 37.50 -31.38
N ALA A 531 41.61 38.36 -32.40
CA ALA A 531 40.75 38.22 -33.57
C ALA A 531 41.43 37.30 -34.64
N PRO A 532 40.74 36.85 -35.70
CA PRO A 532 40.23 35.49 -35.79
C PRO A 532 40.85 34.69 -36.97
N ASN A 533 41.14 33.41 -36.77
CA ASN A 533 41.21 32.45 -37.88
C ASN A 533 40.00 31.54 -37.81
N TYR A 534 39.05 31.77 -38.72
CA TYR A 534 37.91 30.90 -38.96
C TYR A 534 38.39 29.60 -39.63
N GLU A 535 38.47 28.52 -38.86
CA GLU A 535 38.32 27.16 -39.39
C GLU A 535 36.98 26.57 -38.92
N PRO A 536 36.28 25.79 -39.77
CA PRO A 536 34.95 25.29 -39.47
C PRO A 536 34.98 24.27 -38.31
N LEU A 537 34.25 24.61 -37.25
CA LEU A 537 34.01 23.88 -35.99
C LEU A 537 33.48 22.43 -36.11
N MET A 538 33.41 21.85 -37.31
CA MET A 538 32.85 20.49 -37.53
C MET A 538 33.87 19.34 -37.44
N ASN A 539 35.18 19.61 -37.44
CA ASN A 539 36.19 18.54 -37.54
C ASN A 539 36.93 18.22 -36.24
N ASN A 540 36.54 18.81 -35.10
CA ASN A 540 37.18 18.51 -33.84
C ASN A 540 36.26 17.64 -32.96
N PRO A 541 36.41 16.30 -32.93
CA PRO A 541 35.59 15.42 -32.10
C PRO A 541 35.71 15.74 -30.60
N GLN A 542 36.82 16.37 -30.18
CA GLN A 542 37.02 16.85 -28.81
C GLN A 542 36.17 18.09 -28.48
N ALA A 543 35.89 18.96 -29.46
CA ALA A 543 35.01 20.12 -29.28
C ALA A 543 33.53 19.73 -29.28
N LEU A 544 33.14 18.71 -30.04
CA LEU A 544 31.79 18.14 -29.98
C LEU A 544 31.55 17.36 -28.68
N SER A 545 32.56 16.64 -28.15
CA SER A 545 32.45 16.02 -26.83
C SER A 545 32.41 17.04 -25.69
N SER A 546 33.13 18.17 -25.80
CA SER A 546 33.11 19.22 -24.78
C SER A 546 31.80 20.02 -24.80
N VAL A 547 31.23 20.28 -25.99
CA VAL A 547 29.94 21.00 -26.13
C VAL A 547 28.73 20.12 -25.79
N VAL A 548 28.79 18.80 -26.00
CA VAL A 548 27.72 17.86 -25.56
C VAL A 548 27.79 17.56 -24.04
N SER A 549 28.92 17.84 -23.39
CA SER A 549 29.09 17.68 -21.94
C SER A 549 28.47 18.80 -21.08
N LEU A 550 27.65 19.67 -21.67
CA LEU A 550 26.85 20.68 -20.96
C LEU A 550 26.20 20.04 -19.71
N ARG A 551 26.71 20.49 -18.56
CA ARG A 551 26.45 20.08 -17.18
C ARG A 551 25.02 19.56 -16.99
N ARG A 552 24.83 18.25 -16.80
CA ARG A 552 23.52 17.71 -16.38
C ARG A 552 23.20 18.22 -14.97
N PRO A 553 22.12 18.99 -14.76
CA PRO A 553 21.74 19.47 -13.43
C PRO A 553 21.38 18.30 -12.52
N LEU A 554 21.57 18.48 -11.20
CA LEU A 554 21.12 17.55 -10.17
C LEU A 554 19.63 17.23 -10.41
N GLN A 555 19.30 15.94 -10.51
CA GLN A 555 17.93 15.48 -10.66
C GLN A 555 17.49 14.83 -9.35
N VAL A 556 16.46 15.39 -8.73
CA VAL A 556 15.87 14.85 -7.50
C VAL A 556 14.48 14.34 -7.83
N HIS A 557 14.25 13.06 -7.59
CA HIS A 557 12.96 12.43 -7.81
C HIS A 557 12.34 12.09 -6.46
N GLY A 558 11.15 12.60 -6.19
CA GLY A 558 10.39 12.32 -4.98
C GLY A 558 9.40 11.19 -5.23
N LEU A 559 9.43 10.15 -4.40
CA LEU A 559 8.49 9.04 -4.43
C LEU A 559 7.69 9.03 -3.14
N ARG A 560 6.37 9.23 -3.22
CA ARG A 560 5.46 9.05 -2.10
C ARG A 560 4.85 7.65 -2.15
N LEU A 561 4.99 6.89 -1.06
CA LEU A 561 4.39 5.56 -0.92
C LEU A 561 3.15 5.66 -0.02
N MET A 562 2.01 5.20 -0.52
CA MET A 562 0.78 5.11 0.26
C MET A 562 0.41 3.65 0.48
N GLU A 563 -0.11 3.34 1.66
CA GLU A 563 -0.54 1.98 2.01
C GLU A 563 -1.75 1.55 1.17
N LEU A 564 -1.66 0.34 0.61
CA LEU A 564 -2.74 -0.36 -0.05
C LEU A 564 -3.43 -1.29 0.94
N THR A 565 -4.62 -0.88 1.40
CA THR A 565 -5.39 -1.63 2.41
C THR A 565 -6.41 -2.57 1.77
N GLU A 566 -7.24 -3.23 2.58
CA GLU A 566 -8.40 -3.99 2.10
C GLU A 566 -9.57 -3.14 1.59
N ARG A 567 -9.46 -1.82 1.72
CA ARG A 567 -10.55 -0.87 1.49
C ARG A 567 -10.74 -0.54 0.01
N GLU A 568 -11.99 -0.39 -0.39
CA GLU A 568 -12.39 0.03 -1.75
C GLU A 568 -11.80 1.40 -2.08
N SER A 569 -11.78 2.32 -1.11
CA SER A 569 -11.14 3.63 -1.25
C SER A 569 -9.66 3.57 -1.63
N SER A 570 -8.91 2.61 -1.08
CA SER A 570 -7.50 2.42 -1.39
C SER A 570 -7.29 1.83 -2.79
N VAL A 571 -8.24 1.00 -3.24
CA VAL A 571 -8.28 0.43 -4.58
C VAL A 571 -8.60 1.50 -5.62
N MET A 572 -9.58 2.38 -5.35
CA MET A 572 -9.90 3.54 -6.19
C MET A 572 -8.69 4.45 -6.38
N ARG A 573 -7.92 4.71 -5.31
CA ARG A 573 -6.69 5.52 -5.40
C ARG A 573 -5.67 4.94 -6.38
N VAL A 574 -5.58 3.61 -6.51
CA VAL A 574 -4.68 2.98 -7.47
C VAL A 574 -5.16 3.18 -8.90
N ALA A 575 -6.47 3.09 -9.15
CA ALA A 575 -7.04 3.32 -10.47
C ALA A 575 -6.87 4.79 -10.92
N GLU A 576 -6.87 5.73 -9.97
CA GLU A 576 -6.81 7.18 -10.22
C GLU A 576 -5.45 7.84 -9.91
N ILE A 577 -4.34 7.08 -9.94
CA ILE A 577 -3.01 7.57 -9.51
C ILE A 577 -2.60 8.87 -10.20
N GLU A 578 -2.83 9.03 -11.52
CA GLU A 578 -2.39 10.21 -12.26
C GLU A 578 -3.10 11.50 -11.81
N GLU A 579 -4.42 11.45 -11.60
CA GLU A 579 -5.20 12.59 -11.12
C GLU A 579 -4.90 12.91 -9.65
N PHE A 580 -4.65 11.87 -8.85
CA PHE A 580 -4.28 12.02 -7.45
C PHE A 580 -2.87 12.61 -7.28
N ALA A 581 -1.88 12.14 -8.04
CA ALA A 581 -0.50 12.62 -7.99
C ALA A 581 -0.37 14.10 -8.35
N GLY A 582 -1.12 14.57 -9.35
CA GLY A 582 -1.12 15.98 -9.74
C GLY A 582 -1.76 16.92 -8.70
N ARG A 583 -2.51 16.41 -7.72
CA ARG A 583 -3.18 17.20 -6.68
C ARG A 583 -2.57 17.05 -5.30
N ASP A 584 -1.68 16.10 -5.13
CA ASP A 584 -1.10 15.77 -3.85
C ASP A 584 -0.34 16.96 -3.25
N PRO A 585 -0.69 17.40 -2.02
CA PRO A 585 -0.08 18.60 -1.44
C PRO A 585 1.41 18.41 -1.16
N VAL A 586 1.86 17.19 -0.85
CA VAL A 586 3.27 16.88 -0.59
C VAL A 586 4.08 16.98 -1.89
N ILE A 587 3.59 16.37 -2.98
CA ILE A 587 4.27 16.48 -4.28
C ILE A 587 4.27 17.91 -4.80
N LYS A 588 3.17 18.65 -4.65
CA LYS A 588 3.12 20.07 -5.04
C LYS A 588 4.08 20.93 -4.22
N ALA A 589 4.11 20.72 -2.90
CA ALA A 589 5.04 21.42 -2.03
C ALA A 589 6.49 21.12 -2.43
N PHE A 590 6.80 19.85 -2.71
CA PHE A 590 8.13 19.44 -3.15
C PHE A 590 8.52 20.01 -4.51
N GLY A 591 7.60 20.02 -5.48
CA GLY A 591 7.83 20.63 -6.80
C GLY A 591 8.02 22.15 -6.71
N THR A 592 7.19 22.84 -5.92
CA THR A 592 7.31 24.29 -5.69
C THR A 592 8.62 24.63 -4.98
N PHE A 593 9.02 23.81 -4.02
CA PHE A 593 10.30 23.93 -3.33
C PHE A 593 11.49 23.68 -4.27
N GLY A 594 11.41 22.67 -5.14
CA GLY A 594 12.41 22.42 -6.17
C GLY A 594 12.61 23.62 -7.09
N GLN A 595 11.51 24.23 -7.54
CA GLN A 595 11.53 25.45 -8.36
C GLN A 595 12.15 26.64 -7.61
N SER A 596 11.89 26.81 -6.31
CA SER A 596 12.48 27.90 -5.53
C SER A 596 13.98 27.73 -5.29
N CYS A 597 14.48 26.49 -5.32
CA CYS A 597 15.90 26.15 -5.13
C CYS A 597 16.66 25.91 -6.45
N ASP A 598 16.03 26.12 -7.61
CA ASP A 598 16.59 25.85 -8.94
C ASP A 598 17.10 24.40 -9.12
N ILE A 599 16.34 23.44 -8.60
CA ILE A 599 16.63 22.00 -8.70
C ILE A 599 15.59 21.35 -9.61
N ALA A 600 16.05 20.47 -10.52
CA ALA A 600 15.17 19.67 -11.34
C ALA A 600 14.50 18.59 -10.48
N VAL A 601 13.24 18.85 -10.08
CA VAL A 601 12.47 17.98 -9.20
C VAL A 601 11.33 17.29 -9.98
N GLY A 602 11.23 15.97 -9.81
CA GLY A 602 10.08 15.17 -10.25
C GLY A 602 9.37 14.53 -9.06
N GLY A 603 8.08 14.24 -9.16
CA GLY A 603 7.30 13.60 -8.09
C GLY A 603 6.42 12.48 -8.62
N GLN A 604 6.34 11.36 -7.89
CA GLN A 604 5.49 10.22 -8.21
C GLN A 604 4.82 9.67 -6.94
N ILE A 605 3.62 9.11 -7.09
CA ILE A 605 2.93 8.33 -6.05
C ILE A 605 2.90 6.86 -6.46
N ALA A 606 3.17 5.98 -5.51
CA ALA A 606 2.85 4.56 -5.63
C ALA A 606 2.01 4.12 -4.43
N VAL A 607 0.92 3.40 -4.71
CA VAL A 607 0.07 2.82 -3.67
C VAL A 607 0.36 1.32 -3.63
N VAL A 608 1.00 0.85 -2.55
CA VAL A 608 1.49 -0.53 -2.43
C VAL A 608 1.26 -1.06 -1.01
N PRO A 609 1.25 -2.39 -0.78
CA PRO A 609 1.17 -2.94 0.57
C PRO A 609 2.45 -2.69 1.39
N ASP A 610 2.34 -2.50 2.70
CA ASP A 610 3.44 -2.16 3.63
C ASP A 610 4.70 -3.02 3.48
N HIS A 611 4.53 -4.34 3.44
CA HIS A 611 5.63 -5.31 3.29
C HIS A 611 6.41 -5.18 1.96
N SER A 612 6.00 -4.30 1.06
CA SER A 612 6.62 -4.09 -0.24
C SER A 612 7.16 -2.68 -0.47
N PHE A 613 7.14 -1.84 0.56
CA PHE A 613 7.63 -0.47 0.47
C PHE A 613 9.12 -0.43 0.12
N SER A 614 9.94 -1.19 0.84
CA SER A 614 11.39 -1.33 0.62
C SER A 614 11.69 -1.78 -0.82
N GLY A 615 11.09 -2.90 -1.25
CA GLY A 615 11.27 -3.43 -2.60
C GLY A 615 10.80 -2.48 -3.70
N THR A 616 9.69 -1.76 -3.50
CA THR A 616 9.18 -0.77 -4.48
C THR A 616 10.11 0.43 -4.57
N LEU A 617 10.56 0.96 -3.44
CA LEU A 617 11.51 2.07 -3.38
C LEU A 617 12.80 1.74 -4.13
N LEU A 618 13.37 0.56 -3.89
CA LEU A 618 14.62 0.11 -4.51
C LEU A 618 14.47 -0.30 -5.97
N SER A 619 13.33 -0.89 -6.35
CA SER A 619 13.02 -1.14 -7.76
C SER A 619 12.95 0.18 -8.52
N ARG A 620 12.32 1.21 -7.96
CA ARG A 620 12.25 2.54 -8.57
C ARG A 620 13.60 3.24 -8.60
N ALA A 621 14.42 3.11 -7.55
CA ALA A 621 15.79 3.60 -7.56
C ALA A 621 16.60 2.98 -8.70
N ARG A 622 16.42 1.67 -8.96
CA ARG A 622 17.06 0.97 -10.07
C ARG A 622 16.54 1.41 -11.44
N ASP A 623 15.23 1.59 -11.59
CA ASP A 623 14.60 2.05 -12.83
C ASP A 623 15.08 3.45 -13.22
N LEU A 624 15.20 4.34 -12.23
CA LEU A 624 15.66 5.72 -12.39
C LEU A 624 17.19 5.85 -12.43
N LYS A 625 17.92 4.75 -12.21
CA LYS A 625 19.38 4.74 -12.03
C LYS A 625 19.82 5.80 -11.01
N SER A 626 19.17 5.81 -9.84
CA SER A 626 19.47 6.71 -8.73
C SER A 626 20.78 6.32 -8.05
N ASP A 627 21.65 7.30 -7.83
CA ASP A 627 22.93 7.11 -7.16
C ASP A 627 22.75 7.05 -5.64
N LEU A 628 21.80 7.83 -5.11
CA LEU A 628 21.50 7.96 -3.68
C LEU A 628 19.99 7.89 -3.42
N VAL A 629 19.59 7.11 -2.43
CA VAL A 629 18.22 7.06 -1.90
C VAL A 629 18.19 7.73 -0.53
N LEU A 630 17.38 8.77 -0.37
CA LEU A 630 17.18 9.49 0.89
C LEU A 630 15.85 9.09 1.54
N VAL A 631 15.91 8.68 2.81
CA VAL A 631 14.76 8.22 3.58
C VAL A 631 14.66 9.04 4.87
N PRO A 632 13.61 9.84 5.07
CA PRO A 632 13.42 10.55 6.34
C PRO A 632 12.94 9.58 7.41
N TRP A 633 13.45 9.72 8.63
CA TRP A 633 12.96 8.97 9.78
C TRP A 633 11.58 9.48 10.19
N SER A 634 10.69 8.57 10.54
CA SER A 634 9.33 8.93 10.94
C SER A 634 9.29 9.55 12.33
N GLU A 635 8.57 10.68 12.47
CA GLU A 635 8.33 11.32 13.77
C GLU A 635 7.33 10.53 14.62
N THR A 636 6.37 9.85 13.97
CA THR A 636 5.38 8.98 14.64
C THR A 636 5.94 7.58 14.92
N GLY A 637 7.02 7.20 14.25
CA GLY A 637 7.61 5.85 14.29
C GLY A 637 6.76 4.78 13.59
N THR A 638 5.58 5.14 13.09
CA THR A 638 4.65 4.25 12.36
C THR A 638 4.81 4.40 10.85
N MET A 639 4.23 3.46 10.11
CA MET A 639 4.08 3.59 8.65
C MET A 639 3.04 4.66 8.27
N SER A 640 2.13 5.03 9.19
CA SER A 640 1.13 6.06 8.97
C SER A 640 1.73 7.46 9.07
N GLU A 641 1.46 8.29 8.05
CA GLU A 641 1.85 9.71 8.05
C GLU A 641 1.02 10.57 9.04
N TYR A 642 -0.12 10.05 9.50
CA TYR A 642 -0.97 10.72 10.48
C TYR A 642 -0.64 10.23 11.90
N PRO A 643 -0.48 11.14 12.88
CA PRO A 643 -0.37 10.76 14.27
C PRO A 643 -1.69 10.15 14.72
N SER A 644 -1.65 8.93 15.25
CA SER A 644 -2.85 8.30 15.79
C SER A 644 -3.23 9.01 17.11
N LEU A 645 -4.51 9.39 17.27
CA LEU A 645 -4.99 10.08 18.49
C LEU A 645 -4.83 9.22 19.77
N PHE A 646 -4.56 7.92 19.60
CA PHE A 646 -4.46 6.94 20.67
C PHE A 646 -3.03 6.44 20.91
N ASP A 647 -2.05 6.74 20.03
CA ASP A 647 -0.64 6.46 20.33
C ASP A 647 -0.12 7.49 21.32
N ALA A 648 0.22 6.98 22.49
CA ALA A 648 0.59 7.75 23.66
C ALA A 648 2.01 8.29 23.55
N LYS A 649 2.13 9.62 23.54
CA LYS A 649 3.35 10.45 23.70
C LYS A 649 4.41 10.24 22.59
N PRO A 650 5.10 11.29 22.14
CA PRO A 650 6.33 11.15 21.35
C PRO A 650 7.43 10.55 22.26
N GLY A 651 7.33 9.24 22.50
CA GLY A 651 8.27 8.45 23.26
C GLY A 651 9.22 7.77 22.29
N ASP A 652 10.50 8.11 22.41
CA ASP A 652 11.66 7.53 21.73
C ASP A 652 11.47 7.20 20.23
N PRO A 653 12.09 7.95 19.30
CA PRO A 653 11.95 7.69 17.86
C PRO A 653 12.43 6.29 17.44
N LEU A 654 13.17 5.59 18.30
CA LEU A 654 13.63 4.21 18.10
C LEU A 654 12.71 3.15 18.73
N ALA A 655 11.75 3.52 19.60
CA ALA A 655 10.90 2.55 20.29
C ALA A 655 9.89 1.85 19.35
N ASN A 656 9.55 2.47 18.21
CA ASN A 656 8.58 1.91 17.29
C ASN A 656 9.24 0.96 16.27
N LYS A 657 8.93 -0.33 16.38
CA LYS A 657 9.59 -1.41 15.62
C LYS A 657 9.28 -1.39 14.12
N GLN A 658 8.14 -0.84 13.71
CA GLN A 658 7.68 -0.91 12.31
C GLN A 658 8.60 -0.15 11.36
N PHE A 659 8.87 1.13 11.63
CA PHE A 659 9.70 1.95 10.76
C PHE A 659 11.19 1.57 10.84
N ALA A 660 11.67 1.17 12.02
CA ALA A 660 13.04 0.67 12.19
C ALA A 660 13.31 -0.59 11.35
N THR A 661 12.31 -1.49 11.23
CA THR A 661 12.39 -2.67 10.37
C THR A 661 12.46 -2.28 8.89
N LEU A 662 11.65 -1.31 8.45
CA LEU A 662 11.69 -0.79 7.07
C LEU A 662 13.08 -0.20 6.75
N ALA A 663 13.62 0.64 7.63
CA ALA A 663 14.93 1.25 7.42
C ALA A 663 16.03 0.19 7.33
N ALA A 664 16.02 -0.81 8.22
CA ALA A 664 16.96 -1.93 8.19
C ALA A 664 16.86 -2.73 6.87
N GLU A 665 15.65 -3.01 6.41
CA GLU A 665 15.41 -3.75 5.17
C GLU A 665 15.90 -2.97 3.93
N ILE A 666 15.68 -1.65 3.88
CA ILE A 666 16.18 -0.79 2.80
C ILE A 666 17.70 -0.83 2.76
N PHE A 667 18.37 -0.66 3.89
CA PHE A 667 19.82 -0.70 3.98
C PHE A 667 20.40 -2.07 3.55
N GLU A 668 19.80 -3.18 3.96
CA GLU A 668 20.25 -4.53 3.55
C GLU A 668 20.03 -4.78 2.05
N GLN A 669 18.86 -4.43 1.50
CA GLN A 669 18.51 -4.69 0.10
C GLN A 669 19.17 -3.72 -0.89
N ALA A 670 19.55 -2.51 -0.46
CA ALA A 670 20.14 -1.49 -1.32
C ALA A 670 21.64 -1.68 -1.59
N ARG A 671 22.36 -2.45 -0.76
CA ARG A 671 23.81 -2.69 -0.86
C ARG A 671 24.33 -2.92 -2.28
N PRO A 672 23.71 -3.78 -3.12
CA PRO A 672 24.21 -4.03 -4.47
C PRO A 672 23.85 -2.92 -5.49
N SER A 673 22.85 -2.09 -5.22
CA SER A 673 22.23 -1.23 -6.24
C SER A 673 22.53 0.27 -6.12
N CYS A 674 22.54 0.83 -4.91
CA CYS A 674 22.63 2.29 -4.72
C CYS A 674 23.06 2.66 -3.29
N HIS A 675 23.56 3.88 -3.12
CA HIS A 675 23.85 4.43 -1.79
C HIS A 675 22.56 4.79 -1.06
N VAL A 676 22.53 4.69 0.27
CA VAL A 676 21.35 5.01 1.09
C VAL A 676 21.73 6.01 2.18
N GLY A 677 20.89 7.04 2.37
CA GLY A 677 20.98 7.99 3.47
C GLY A 677 19.67 8.05 4.25
N VAL A 678 19.72 7.80 5.56
CA VAL A 678 18.58 7.95 6.47
C VAL A 678 18.74 9.22 7.29
N ILE A 679 17.74 10.11 7.24
CA ILE A 679 17.77 11.44 7.85
C ILE A 679 16.94 11.45 9.14
N LEU A 680 17.55 11.82 10.26
CA LEU A 680 16.89 12.10 11.52
C LEU A 680 16.97 13.60 11.80
N ASP A 681 15.81 14.26 11.87
CA ASP A 681 15.76 15.69 12.14
C ASP A 681 15.96 16.01 13.63
N LYS A 682 16.39 17.24 13.92
CA LYS A 682 16.49 17.75 15.29
C LYS A 682 15.13 17.76 16.01
N THR A 683 14.01 17.89 15.28
CA THR A 683 12.65 17.85 15.86
C THR A 683 12.32 16.47 16.43
N VAL A 684 12.82 15.42 15.78
CA VAL A 684 12.68 14.02 16.19
C VAL A 684 13.58 13.75 17.42
N LEU A 685 14.77 14.36 17.45
CA LEU A 685 15.81 14.10 18.46
C LEU A 685 15.65 14.95 19.73
N CYS A 686 15.07 16.15 19.65
CA CYS A 686 14.88 17.06 20.77
C CYS A 686 13.41 17.14 21.20
N THR A 687 13.12 16.91 22.47
CA THR A 687 11.77 17.12 23.01
C THR A 687 11.46 18.62 23.15
N PRO A 688 10.24 19.12 22.83
CA PRO A 688 9.91 20.55 22.88
C PRO A 688 10.02 21.25 24.24
N SER A 689 10.35 20.55 25.33
CA SER A 689 10.26 21.08 26.70
C SER A 689 11.45 21.93 27.17
N GLY A 690 12.54 22.01 26.40
CA GLY A 690 13.80 22.60 26.87
C GLY A 690 14.09 24.05 26.45
N ALA A 691 13.32 24.64 25.52
CA ALA A 691 13.67 25.91 24.89
C ALA A 691 12.92 27.12 25.44
N SER A 692 12.73 27.23 26.75
CA SER A 692 12.43 28.50 27.44
C SER A 692 12.54 28.34 28.97
N LYS A 693 13.77 28.36 29.52
CA LYS A 693 13.99 28.81 30.90
C LYS A 693 14.34 30.30 30.90
N ILE A 694 13.45 31.11 30.35
CA ILE A 694 13.34 32.55 30.67
C ILE A 694 11.83 32.83 30.71
N ASP A 695 11.34 33.01 31.94
CA ASP A 695 10.02 33.49 32.36
C ASP A 695 8.77 32.96 31.63
N SER A 696 8.34 31.74 31.99
CA SER A 696 6.90 31.41 32.03
C SER A 696 6.63 30.26 33.00
N PRO A 697 5.60 30.33 33.87
CA PRO A 697 5.30 29.26 34.81
C PRO A 697 4.45 28.21 34.12
N VAL A 698 5.08 27.27 33.41
CA VAL A 698 4.41 26.03 33.01
C VAL A 698 4.85 24.94 33.99
N ALA A 699 4.34 25.05 35.22
CA ALA A 699 4.23 23.92 36.11
C ALA A 699 3.22 22.92 35.53
N GLU A 700 3.48 21.63 35.74
CA GLU A 700 2.63 20.50 35.42
C GLU A 700 1.13 20.85 35.55
N ARG A 701 0.36 20.75 34.46
CA ARG A 701 -1.09 20.90 34.52
C ARG A 701 -1.65 19.77 35.40
N PRO A 702 -2.23 20.05 36.59
CA PRO A 702 -2.95 19.03 37.32
C PRO A 702 -4.24 18.69 36.56
N THR A 703 -4.67 17.43 36.67
CA THR A 703 -5.91 16.91 36.09
C THR A 703 -7.09 17.81 36.48
N ARG A 704 -7.72 18.43 35.47
CA ARG A 704 -8.82 19.37 35.63
C ARG A 704 -10.05 18.63 36.17
N GLN A 705 -10.39 18.83 37.45
CA GLN A 705 -11.71 18.46 37.95
C GLN A 705 -12.77 19.30 37.22
N LEU A 706 -13.75 18.62 36.64
CA LEU A 706 -14.87 19.22 35.92
C LEU A 706 -15.77 19.99 36.88
N ASN A 707 -15.58 21.31 36.97
CA ASN A 707 -16.62 22.21 37.46
C ASN A 707 -17.20 23.00 36.28
N ARG A 708 -18.53 22.95 36.18
CA ARG A 708 -19.34 23.70 35.21
C ARG A 708 -19.28 25.19 35.54
N THR A 709 -18.69 25.99 34.66
CA THR A 709 -19.05 27.41 34.52
C THR A 709 -19.02 27.83 33.05
N LEU A 710 -19.94 28.74 32.75
CA LEU A 710 -20.35 29.20 31.43
C LEU A 710 -19.25 29.90 30.63
N THR A 711 -19.30 29.65 29.33
CA THR A 711 -18.81 30.39 28.17
C THR A 711 -18.03 31.70 28.41
N GLY A 712 -16.74 31.63 28.10
CA GLY A 712 -15.89 32.75 27.72
C GLY A 712 -14.72 32.20 26.91
N VAL A 713 -14.87 32.08 25.58
CA VAL A 713 -13.77 31.69 24.70
C VAL A 713 -12.79 32.86 24.68
N SER A 714 -11.70 32.73 25.42
CA SER A 714 -10.63 33.72 25.47
C SER A 714 -9.89 33.75 24.13
N LEU A 715 -9.93 34.89 23.43
CA LEU A 715 -9.16 35.13 22.21
C LEU A 715 -7.62 35.03 22.45
N ALA A 716 -7.18 35.20 23.70
CA ALA A 716 -5.76 35.05 24.06
C ALA A 716 -5.27 33.58 23.98
N ASP A 717 -6.17 32.61 24.18
CA ASP A 717 -5.80 31.19 24.12
C ASP A 717 -5.64 30.70 22.67
N GLN A 718 -6.28 31.37 21.69
CA GLN A 718 -6.04 31.12 20.26
C GLN A 718 -4.68 31.66 19.79
N MET A 719 -4.22 32.81 20.30
CA MET A 719 -2.90 33.36 19.95
C MET A 719 -1.74 32.46 20.40
N ASN A 720 -1.91 31.68 21.47
CA ASN A 720 -0.87 30.75 21.95
C ASN A 720 -0.81 29.43 21.17
N SER A 721 -1.69 29.21 20.19
CA SER A 721 -1.70 27.99 19.36
C SER A 721 -0.90 28.14 18.05
N THR A 722 -0.24 29.29 17.83
CA THR A 722 0.59 29.52 16.65
C THR A 722 1.96 28.87 16.77
N VAL A 723 2.29 27.99 15.81
CA VAL A 723 3.64 27.43 15.68
C VAL A 723 4.54 28.48 15.01
N HIS A 724 5.57 28.94 15.71
CA HIS A 724 6.54 29.90 15.19
C HIS A 724 7.75 29.18 14.59
N PHE A 725 8.00 29.38 13.30
CA PHE A 725 9.23 28.94 12.63
C PHE A 725 10.29 30.04 12.79
N ARG A 726 11.39 29.75 13.51
CA ARG A 726 12.51 30.68 13.63
C ARG A 726 13.40 30.58 12.39
N LEU A 727 13.72 31.72 11.79
CA LEU A 727 14.76 31.79 10.76
C LEU A 727 16.11 31.51 11.44
N ALA A 728 16.97 30.69 10.83
CA ALA A 728 18.34 30.55 11.32
C ALA A 728 19.05 31.90 11.20
N ASP A 729 19.54 32.47 12.31
CA ASP A 729 20.07 33.84 12.38
C ASP A 729 21.22 34.12 11.38
N SER A 730 21.93 33.08 10.91
CA SER A 730 23.06 33.24 9.98
C SER A 730 22.78 32.82 8.53
N GLY A 731 21.68 32.10 8.25
CA GLY A 731 21.43 31.48 6.94
C GLY A 731 22.48 30.46 6.48
N ARG A 732 23.44 30.07 7.34
CA ARG A 732 24.49 29.07 7.09
C ARG A 732 24.22 27.78 7.86
N SER A 733 24.65 26.65 7.29
CA SER A 733 24.57 25.31 7.89
C SER A 733 25.97 24.78 8.18
N ARG A 734 26.20 24.27 9.39
CA ARG A 734 27.44 23.59 9.78
C ARG A 734 27.26 22.08 9.61
N LEU A 735 28.18 21.48 8.86
CA LEU A 735 28.20 20.06 8.58
C LEU A 735 29.40 19.41 9.27
N PHE A 736 29.16 18.41 10.10
CA PHE A 736 30.21 17.58 10.69
C PHE A 736 30.21 16.21 10.03
N VAL A 737 31.36 15.76 9.54
CA VAL A 737 31.54 14.40 9.01
C VAL A 737 32.57 13.69 9.85
N VAL A 738 32.28 12.45 10.25
CA VAL A 738 33.20 11.62 11.04
C VAL A 738 33.88 10.62 10.12
N TYR A 739 35.20 10.51 10.23
CA TYR A 739 36.00 9.50 9.55
C TYR A 739 36.79 8.68 10.59
N GLN A 740 36.54 7.36 10.65
CA GLN A 740 37.23 6.43 11.57
C GLN A 740 38.23 5.50 10.87
N GLY A 741 38.29 5.49 9.53
CA GLY A 741 39.27 4.70 8.75
C GLY A 741 38.81 3.29 8.35
N ASP A 742 37.83 2.71 9.04
CA ASP A 742 37.55 1.26 8.92
C ASP A 742 36.49 0.85 7.87
N GLY A 743 35.89 1.77 7.11
CA GLY A 743 34.82 1.41 6.16
C GLY A 743 34.54 2.36 4.99
N GLU A 744 34.09 1.81 3.86
CA GLU A 744 33.64 2.55 2.67
C GLU A 744 32.48 3.52 2.96
N ASP A 745 31.68 3.26 3.99
CA ASP A 745 30.58 4.12 4.43
C ASP A 745 31.09 5.49 4.91
N ASP A 746 32.23 5.53 5.60
CA ASP A 746 32.85 6.76 6.11
C ASP A 746 33.46 7.57 4.97
N LEU A 747 34.13 6.89 4.04
CA LEU A 747 34.68 7.54 2.86
C LEU A 747 33.56 8.13 1.98
N PHE A 748 32.43 7.43 1.86
CA PHE A 748 31.23 7.95 1.21
C PHE A 748 30.67 9.17 1.95
N ALA A 749 30.61 9.15 3.28
CA ALA A 749 30.17 10.29 4.09
C ALA A 749 31.04 11.54 3.83
N VAL A 750 32.36 11.36 3.74
CA VAL A 750 33.31 12.44 3.43
C VAL A 750 33.07 13.00 2.02
N ARG A 751 32.92 12.14 1.02
CA ARG A 751 32.64 12.60 -0.36
C ARG A 751 31.29 13.31 -0.49
N LEU A 752 30.26 12.80 0.18
CA LEU A 752 28.95 13.43 0.22
C LEU A 752 29.03 14.80 0.91
N GLY A 753 29.76 14.90 2.02
CA GLY A 753 30.00 16.18 2.72
C GLY A 753 30.72 17.21 1.84
N LEU A 754 31.75 16.79 1.11
CA LEU A 754 32.46 17.65 0.14
C LEU A 754 31.54 18.10 -1.01
N GLN A 755 30.64 17.23 -1.49
CA GLN A 755 29.65 17.62 -2.49
C GLN A 755 28.68 18.69 -1.95
N LEU A 756 28.21 18.55 -0.71
CA LEU A 756 27.32 19.53 -0.06
C LEU A 756 28.04 20.86 0.22
N ALA A 757 29.33 20.84 0.52
CA ALA A 757 30.16 22.05 0.73
C ALA A 757 30.31 22.92 -0.53
N LYS A 758 29.98 22.39 -1.72
CA LYS A 758 29.89 23.20 -2.96
C LYS A 758 28.85 24.31 -2.84
N ASN A 759 27.83 24.11 -2.01
CA ASN A 759 26.90 25.17 -1.65
C ASN A 759 27.60 26.21 -0.75
N LYS A 760 27.59 27.48 -1.17
CA LYS A 760 28.27 28.60 -0.48
C LYS A 760 27.74 28.86 0.95
N LYS A 761 26.60 28.28 1.32
CA LYS A 761 25.98 28.38 2.65
C LYS A 761 26.41 27.28 3.63
N VAL A 762 27.21 26.31 3.19
CA VAL A 762 27.62 25.15 3.99
C VAL A 762 29.07 25.30 4.43
N ASP A 763 29.30 25.19 5.74
CA ASP A 763 30.61 25.11 6.36
C ASP A 763 30.84 23.65 6.81
N LEU A 764 31.84 22.98 6.25
CA LEU A 764 32.14 21.56 6.47
C LEU A 764 33.35 21.41 7.41
N LYS A 765 33.18 20.64 8.49
CA LYS A 765 34.26 20.17 9.36
C LYS A 765 34.35 18.65 9.29
N ILE A 766 35.47 18.12 8.83
CA ILE A 766 35.74 16.68 8.80
C ILE A 766 36.54 16.33 10.05
N LEU A 767 35.96 15.53 10.95
CA LEU A 767 36.58 15.05 12.17
C LEU A 767 37.28 13.72 11.89
N ASN A 768 38.60 13.74 11.86
CA ASN A 768 39.41 12.54 11.69
C ASN A 768 39.73 11.96 13.09
N ALA A 769 39.04 10.88 13.46
CA ALA A 769 39.16 10.25 14.78
C ALA A 769 40.19 9.11 14.84
N ARG A 770 41.08 9.01 13.83
CA ARG A 770 42.16 8.00 13.73
C ARG A 770 43.17 8.07 14.90
N ALA A 771 43.35 9.24 15.50
CA ALA A 771 44.53 9.56 16.31
C ALA A 771 44.49 9.06 17.77
N GLY A 772 43.54 8.21 18.13
CA GLY A 772 43.43 7.61 19.47
C GLY A 772 43.99 6.20 19.60
N HIS A 773 44.32 5.52 18.49
CA HIS A 773 44.65 4.08 18.51
C HIS A 773 46.10 3.71 18.17
N ASP A 774 46.80 4.51 17.36
CA ASP A 774 48.17 4.15 16.92
C ASP A 774 49.30 4.71 17.79
N ASP A 775 49.10 5.84 18.49
CA ASP A 775 50.21 6.52 19.18
C ASP A 775 50.48 6.02 20.62
N SER A 776 49.49 5.42 21.31
CA SER A 776 49.70 4.94 22.69
C SER A 776 50.41 3.59 22.77
N ASP A 777 50.19 2.70 21.80
CA ASP A 777 50.77 1.35 21.81
C ASP A 777 52.14 1.30 21.10
N ALA A 778 52.36 2.16 20.09
CA ALA A 778 53.66 2.26 19.41
C ALA A 778 54.73 2.93 20.29
N VAL A 779 54.36 3.92 21.11
CA VAL A 779 55.30 4.62 22.01
C VAL A 779 55.68 3.76 23.22
N HIS A 780 54.80 2.85 23.66
CA HIS A 780 55.11 1.92 24.75
C HIS A 780 55.84 0.65 24.30
N GLN A 781 55.73 0.20 23.04
CA GLN A 781 56.51 -0.94 22.53
C GLN A 781 57.86 -0.55 21.91
N ALA A 782 58.05 0.70 21.47
CA ALA A 782 59.33 1.16 20.91
C ALA A 782 60.39 1.55 21.98
N ALA A 783 60.03 1.51 23.26
CA ALA A 783 60.93 1.84 24.36
C ALA A 783 61.89 0.69 24.75
N ASP A 784 61.60 -0.55 24.36
CA ASP A 784 62.31 -1.75 24.87
C ASP A 784 62.91 -2.70 23.80
N THR A 785 63.18 -2.23 22.58
CA THR A 785 63.83 -3.06 21.54
C THR A 785 64.98 -2.38 20.82
N ASP A 786 65.97 -3.22 20.45
CA ASP A 786 67.27 -2.86 19.89
C ASP A 786 67.20 -2.08 18.55
N HIS A 787 68.28 -1.37 18.23
CA HIS A 787 68.32 -0.32 17.21
C HIS A 787 67.97 -0.79 15.78
N ASP A 788 68.14 -2.09 15.47
CA ASP A 788 67.81 -2.70 14.17
C ASP A 788 66.33 -3.07 14.02
N ASP A 789 65.63 -3.40 15.11
CA ASP A 789 64.18 -3.69 15.09
C ASP A 789 63.33 -2.42 15.01
N LYS A 790 63.88 -1.25 15.39
CA LYS A 790 63.22 0.04 15.16
C LYS A 790 63.04 0.35 13.69
N MET A 791 64.01 0.02 12.83
CA MET A 791 63.88 0.20 11.37
C MET A 791 62.86 -0.78 10.77
N ALA A 792 62.78 -2.01 11.26
CA ALA A 792 61.78 -3.00 10.83
C ALA A 792 60.36 -2.69 11.36
N ALA A 793 60.23 -2.13 12.56
CA ALA A 793 58.96 -1.69 13.15
C ALA A 793 58.43 -0.41 12.47
N ILE A 794 59.30 0.57 12.18
CA ILE A 794 58.94 1.76 11.40
C ILE A 794 58.57 1.38 9.96
N SER A 795 59.24 0.39 9.37
CA SER A 795 58.85 -0.18 8.07
C SER A 795 57.52 -0.94 8.12
N LYS A 796 57.16 -1.58 9.25
CA LYS A 796 55.88 -2.27 9.43
C LYS A 796 54.70 -1.32 9.71
N VAL A 797 54.94 -0.21 10.40
CA VAL A 797 53.94 0.86 10.62
C VAL A 797 53.57 1.56 9.30
N HIS A 798 54.50 1.61 8.33
CA HIS A 798 54.18 2.08 6.97
C HIS A 798 53.37 1.07 6.12
N THR A 799 53.23 -0.20 6.55
CA THR A 799 52.58 -1.27 5.76
C THR A 799 51.13 -1.60 6.14
N LEU A 800 50.51 -0.87 7.07
CA LEU A 800 49.10 -1.07 7.48
C LEU A 800 48.14 0.04 6.98
N ARG A 801 48.49 0.78 5.93
CA ARG A 801 47.54 1.71 5.31
C ARG A 801 46.58 0.92 4.41
N THR A 802 45.29 0.96 4.72
CA THR A 802 44.27 0.41 3.81
C THR A 802 44.19 1.27 2.54
N PRO A 803 43.80 0.71 1.39
CA PRO A 803 43.64 1.50 0.15
C PRO A 803 42.64 2.67 0.30
N LEU A 804 41.69 2.55 1.24
CA LEU A 804 40.73 3.61 1.58
C LEU A 804 41.39 4.80 2.29
N ASP A 805 42.41 4.55 3.12
CA ASP A 805 43.18 5.60 3.79
C ASP A 805 43.97 6.45 2.80
N PHE A 806 44.55 5.80 1.78
CA PHE A 806 45.23 6.52 0.70
C PHE A 806 44.26 7.41 -0.08
N GLU A 807 43.05 6.91 -0.35
CA GLU A 807 42.02 7.69 -1.04
C GLU A 807 41.54 8.87 -0.19
N PHE A 808 41.43 8.72 1.13
CA PHE A 808 41.14 9.83 2.04
C PHE A 808 42.27 10.87 2.11
N ASP A 809 43.53 10.44 2.20
CA ASP A 809 44.70 11.34 2.22
C ASP A 809 44.81 12.13 0.90
N THR A 810 44.53 11.50 -0.25
CA THR A 810 44.45 12.22 -1.53
C THR A 810 43.33 13.25 -1.53
N LEU A 811 42.13 12.91 -1.03
CA LEU A 811 41.03 13.88 -0.88
C LEU A 811 41.43 15.04 0.03
N ARG A 812 42.10 14.76 1.16
CA ARG A 812 42.59 15.78 2.10
C ARG A 812 43.52 16.78 1.41
N SER A 813 44.45 16.32 0.58
CA SER A 813 45.35 17.19 -0.17
C SER A 813 44.63 18.04 -1.23
N SER A 814 43.62 17.49 -1.91
CA SER A 814 42.90 18.19 -2.97
C SER A 814 41.90 19.24 -2.46
N ILE A 815 41.47 19.22 -1.18
CA ILE A 815 40.50 20.20 -0.63
C ILE A 815 40.95 21.66 -0.84
N LEU A 816 42.26 21.93 -0.75
CA LEU A 816 42.83 23.26 -0.94
C LEU A 816 42.78 23.72 -2.41
N ASP A 817 42.95 22.80 -3.36
CA ASP A 817 42.97 23.07 -4.80
C ASP A 817 41.58 23.40 -5.38
N PHE A 818 40.49 22.95 -4.71
CA PHE A 818 39.11 23.16 -5.15
C PHE A 818 38.48 24.51 -4.74
N GLY A 819 39.26 25.46 -4.20
CA GLY A 819 38.75 26.79 -3.80
C GLY A 819 37.88 26.77 -2.54
N PHE A 820 37.99 25.73 -1.70
CA PHE A 820 37.26 25.63 -0.42
C PHE A 820 37.96 26.32 0.76
N GLY A 821 38.97 27.16 0.50
CA GLY A 821 40.06 27.54 1.42
C GLY A 821 39.71 28.10 2.82
N GLU A 822 38.46 28.42 3.11
CA GLU A 822 38.01 28.79 4.48
C GLU A 822 36.77 28.01 4.97
N ARG A 823 36.14 27.18 4.13
CA ARG A 823 34.83 26.55 4.41
C ARG A 823 34.87 25.05 4.64
N ALA A 824 35.93 24.37 4.22
CA ALA A 824 36.13 22.94 4.50
C ALA A 824 37.42 22.77 5.29
N THR A 825 37.33 22.33 6.55
CA THR A 825 38.49 22.07 7.40
C THR A 825 38.51 20.63 7.89
N VAL A 826 39.69 20.03 7.87
CA VAL A 826 39.94 18.70 8.45
C VAL A 826 40.56 18.92 9.82
N VAL A 827 39.95 18.36 10.86
CA VAL A 827 40.40 18.45 12.25
C VAL A 827 40.76 17.04 12.72
N ASP A 828 42.02 16.82 13.04
CA ASP A 828 42.49 15.58 13.64
C ASP A 828 42.17 15.59 15.15
N VAL A 829 41.45 14.57 15.64
CA VAL A 829 40.97 14.49 17.03
C VAL A 829 41.47 13.21 17.70
N HIS A 830 41.99 13.33 18.94
CA HIS A 830 42.50 12.21 19.75
C HIS A 830 41.44 11.55 20.66
N LEU A 831 40.15 11.79 20.41
CA LEU A 831 39.02 11.28 21.20
C LEU A 831 38.32 10.13 20.45
N THR A 832 37.54 9.30 21.16
CA THR A 832 36.64 8.35 20.49
C THR A 832 35.71 9.10 19.54
N GLY A 833 35.31 8.50 18.42
CA GLY A 833 34.48 9.22 17.42
C GLY A 833 33.15 9.74 17.99
N LEU A 834 32.59 9.09 19.02
CA LEU A 834 31.42 9.57 19.75
C LEU A 834 31.74 10.85 20.52
N ASP A 835 32.81 10.85 21.31
CA ASP A 835 33.21 12.00 22.16
C ASP A 835 33.64 13.21 21.31
N ALA A 836 34.33 12.96 20.19
CA ALA A 836 34.72 13.99 19.24
C ALA A 836 33.51 14.74 18.66
N VAL A 837 32.47 13.99 18.26
CA VAL A 837 31.22 14.57 17.74
C VAL A 837 30.46 15.32 18.82
N VAL A 838 30.35 14.75 20.03
CA VAL A 838 29.66 15.41 21.14
C VAL A 838 30.35 16.71 21.54
N ALA A 839 31.69 16.73 21.57
CA ALA A 839 32.47 17.94 21.80
C ALA A 839 32.21 19.00 20.71
N ALA A 840 32.23 18.60 19.44
CA ALA A 840 32.01 19.48 18.30
C ALA A 840 30.59 20.07 18.24
N ILE A 841 29.55 19.27 18.56
CA ILE A 841 28.16 19.74 18.65
C ILE A 841 27.97 20.71 19.83
N SER A 842 28.73 20.55 20.92
CA SER A 842 28.59 21.39 22.10
C SER A 842 29.15 22.81 21.92
N GLU A 843 29.88 23.08 20.83
CA GLU A 843 30.34 24.42 20.49
C GLU A 843 29.15 25.35 20.17
N PRO A 844 28.97 26.48 20.88
CA PRO A 844 27.85 27.37 20.65
C PRO A 844 27.89 27.99 19.25
N SER A 845 26.78 27.85 18.51
CA SER A 845 26.64 28.39 17.15
C SER A 845 25.22 28.89 16.86
N PRO A 846 25.07 29.98 16.09
CA PRO A 846 23.79 30.39 15.51
C PRO A 846 23.43 29.60 14.22
N ALA A 847 24.29 28.71 13.72
CA ALA A 847 24.06 27.92 12.50
C ALA A 847 23.39 26.57 12.79
N GLU A 848 22.59 26.06 11.85
CA GLU A 848 22.02 24.72 11.97
C GLU A 848 23.11 23.66 11.84
N THR A 849 23.10 22.65 12.72
CA THR A 849 24.13 21.61 12.77
C THR A 849 23.57 20.28 12.26
N LEU A 850 24.23 19.71 11.25
CA LEU A 850 23.95 18.38 10.70
C LEU A 850 25.22 17.51 10.83
N VAL A 851 25.06 16.28 11.30
CA VAL A 851 26.15 15.31 11.44
C VAL A 851 25.96 14.17 10.44
N ILE A 852 26.97 13.84 9.64
CA ILE A 852 26.96 12.70 8.71
C ILE A 852 27.86 11.58 9.25
N ILE A 853 27.33 10.37 9.35
CA ILE A 853 28.04 9.20 9.88
C ILE A 853 27.80 7.97 9.01
N GLY A 854 28.84 7.18 8.77
CA GLY A 854 28.74 5.88 8.11
C GLY A 854 28.11 4.82 9.02
N ARG A 855 27.18 4.01 8.49
CA ARG A 855 26.44 2.99 9.24
C ARG A 855 27.35 1.90 9.85
N GLY A 856 28.41 1.49 9.14
CA GLY A 856 29.31 0.39 9.55
C GLY A 856 30.27 0.69 10.71
N THR A 857 30.22 1.89 11.30
CA THR A 857 31.16 2.32 12.35
C THR A 857 30.82 1.65 13.69
N PHE A 858 31.56 0.59 14.06
CA PHE A 858 31.99 0.19 15.43
C PHE A 858 32.31 -1.32 15.50
N HIS A 859 33.49 -1.69 16.00
CA HIS A 859 33.79 -3.02 16.54
C HIS A 859 34.01 -2.89 18.06
N PRO A 860 33.32 -3.66 18.92
CA PRO A 860 33.74 -3.78 20.30
C PRO A 860 34.97 -4.70 20.34
N THR A 861 36.17 -4.14 20.46
CA THR A 861 37.36 -4.96 20.73
C THR A 861 37.42 -5.30 22.23
N THR A 862 37.61 -6.59 22.43
CA THR A 862 37.87 -7.32 23.67
C THR A 862 39.07 -6.79 24.46
N ASN A 863 39.07 -7.03 25.77
CA ASN A 863 40.12 -6.84 26.78
C ASN A 863 40.23 -5.46 27.46
N THR A 864 39.32 -5.23 28.42
CA THR A 864 39.68 -4.59 29.70
C THR A 864 39.02 -5.36 30.85
N ALA A 865 39.56 -6.54 31.15
CA ALA A 865 39.43 -7.12 32.48
C ALA A 865 40.45 -6.43 33.39
N VAL A 866 40.01 -5.40 34.12
CA VAL A 866 40.75 -4.87 35.27
C VAL A 866 39.86 -5.04 36.50
N GLY A 867 40.44 -5.70 37.49
CA GLY A 867 39.75 -6.37 38.58
C GLY A 867 38.94 -5.46 39.49
N ALA A 868 37.76 -5.95 39.85
CA ALA A 868 37.13 -5.66 41.13
C ALA A 868 37.22 -6.96 41.94
N GLY A 869 38.10 -6.95 42.94
CA GLY A 869 38.34 -8.06 43.84
C GLY A 869 37.10 -8.46 44.62
N ALA A 870 36.91 -9.77 44.74
CA ALA A 870 35.98 -10.37 45.67
C ALA A 870 36.39 -10.04 47.11
N GLY A 871 35.50 -9.39 47.85
CA GLY A 871 35.55 -9.24 49.29
C GLY A 871 34.17 -9.55 49.85
N GLU A 872 34.03 -10.75 50.43
CA GLU A 872 32.86 -11.15 51.20
C GLU A 872 32.75 -10.33 52.50
N SER A 873 31.60 -9.70 52.75
CA SER A 873 31.04 -9.57 54.10
C SER A 873 29.59 -9.06 54.11
N SER A 874 28.67 -9.93 54.57
CA SER A 874 27.58 -9.68 55.52
C SER A 874 26.50 -8.59 55.29
N MET A 875 25.27 -9.09 55.07
CA MET A 875 23.94 -8.64 55.56
C MET A 875 23.69 -7.15 55.90
N SER A 876 22.70 -6.52 55.24
CA SER A 876 21.33 -6.31 55.77
C SER A 876 20.50 -5.30 54.93
N GLY A 877 19.30 -5.74 54.52
CA GLY A 877 18.06 -4.97 54.28
C GLY A 877 18.05 -3.64 53.48
N SER A 878 17.41 -3.64 52.31
CA SER A 878 16.11 -2.97 52.09
C SER A 878 15.73 -2.94 50.60
N MET A 879 14.43 -3.15 50.36
CA MET A 879 13.75 -3.40 49.11
C MET A 879 13.42 -2.09 48.38
N VAL A 880 13.93 -1.91 47.15
CA VAL A 880 13.32 -1.02 46.14
C VAL A 880 13.42 -1.72 44.77
N MET A 881 12.27 -2.07 44.22
CA MET A 881 12.08 -2.63 42.87
C MET A 881 12.31 -1.54 41.81
N THR A 882 13.44 -1.60 41.11
CA THR A 882 13.59 -1.02 39.76
C THR A 882 13.87 -2.15 38.79
N GLY A 883 12.95 -2.36 37.85
CA GLY A 883 13.04 -3.41 36.83
C GLY A 883 14.21 -3.15 35.88
N VAL A 884 15.23 -4.00 35.96
CA VAL A 884 16.35 -4.04 35.02
C VAL A 884 15.88 -4.76 33.74
N ALA A 885 15.79 -4.01 32.64
CA ALA A 885 15.64 -4.58 31.30
C ALA A 885 16.93 -5.32 30.91
N GLY A 886 16.79 -6.57 30.48
CA GLY A 886 17.92 -7.43 30.12
C GLY A 886 18.63 -7.05 28.80
N PRO A 887 19.79 -7.67 28.51
CA PRO A 887 20.69 -7.32 27.40
C PRO A 887 20.17 -7.66 25.99
N SER A 888 18.95 -8.17 25.85
CA SER A 888 18.33 -8.46 24.55
C SER A 888 17.79 -7.22 23.84
N TYR A 889 17.48 -6.13 24.56
CA TYR A 889 16.92 -4.90 23.98
C TYR A 889 17.95 -4.09 23.17
N ALA A 890 19.23 -4.07 23.57
CA ALA A 890 20.27 -3.27 22.90
C ALA A 890 20.68 -3.83 21.51
N ARG A 891 20.36 -5.10 21.21
CA ARG A 891 20.80 -5.77 19.98
C ARG A 891 19.93 -5.44 18.77
N GLU A 892 18.63 -5.23 18.96
CA GLU A 892 17.68 -4.92 17.86
C GLU A 892 17.80 -3.46 17.38
N ASP A 893 17.96 -2.49 18.28
CA ASP A 893 18.05 -1.05 17.93
C ASP A 893 19.35 -0.70 17.18
N SER A 894 20.43 -1.46 17.44
CA SER A 894 21.68 -1.34 16.69
C SER A 894 21.57 -1.80 15.23
N ARG A 895 20.55 -2.60 14.90
CA ARG A 895 20.37 -3.20 13.57
C ARG A 895 19.79 -2.21 12.56
N ALA A 896 19.09 -1.17 13.00
CA ALA A 896 18.44 -0.20 12.12
C ALA A 896 19.42 0.88 11.61
N LEU A 897 20.13 1.58 12.50
CA LEU A 897 21.00 2.71 12.16
C LEU A 897 22.51 2.42 12.32
N GLY A 898 22.87 1.30 12.95
CA GLY A 898 24.25 1.00 13.32
C GLY A 898 24.59 1.47 14.75
N PRO A 899 25.62 0.86 15.37
CA PRO A 899 25.91 1.03 16.80
C PRO A 899 26.30 2.46 17.20
N LEU A 900 27.17 3.14 16.44
CA LEU A 900 27.59 4.52 16.74
C LEU A 900 26.42 5.49 16.59
N ALA A 901 25.67 5.40 15.48
CA ALA A 901 24.49 6.24 15.26
C ALA A 901 23.43 6.06 16.36
N THR A 902 23.13 4.82 16.78
CA THR A 902 22.19 4.55 17.87
C THR A 902 22.66 5.12 19.21
N GLN A 903 23.96 5.03 19.52
CA GLN A 903 24.51 5.65 20.73
C GLN A 903 24.44 7.18 20.67
N LEU A 904 24.76 7.78 19.51
CA LEU A 904 24.73 9.22 19.34
C LEU A 904 23.31 9.79 19.48
N VAL A 905 22.30 9.12 18.91
CA VAL A 905 20.88 9.49 19.09
C VAL A 905 20.51 9.54 20.57
N LYS A 906 20.94 8.55 21.35
CA LYS A 906 20.71 8.51 22.80
C LYS A 906 21.39 9.68 23.52
N VAL A 907 22.66 9.96 23.21
CA VAL A 907 23.41 11.05 23.83
C VAL A 907 22.86 12.44 23.46
N ILE A 908 22.51 12.66 22.19
CA ILE A 908 21.89 13.91 21.72
C ILE A 908 20.61 14.19 22.49
N ARG A 909 19.80 13.15 22.75
CA ARG A 909 18.53 13.27 23.48
C ARG A 909 18.72 13.46 24.98
N GLU A 910 19.63 12.72 25.61
CA GLU A 910 19.97 12.87 27.03
C GLU A 910 20.52 14.27 27.33
N ARG A 911 21.35 14.82 26.43
CA ARG A 911 21.96 16.14 26.56
C ARG A 911 21.17 17.29 25.90
N GLN A 912 20.05 16.99 25.24
CA GLN A 912 19.21 17.94 24.48
C GLN A 912 20.01 18.82 23.50
N LEU A 913 20.96 18.20 22.79
CA LEU A 913 21.79 18.89 21.79
C LEU A 913 20.99 19.14 20.51
N ARG A 914 21.13 20.34 19.93
CA ARG A 914 20.39 20.74 18.72
C ARG A 914 21.12 20.35 17.44
N ALA A 915 21.16 19.05 17.14
CA ALA A 915 21.79 18.53 15.92
C ALA A 915 20.87 17.53 15.19
N GLY A 916 20.86 17.61 13.86
CA GLY A 916 20.31 16.56 13.00
C GLY A 916 21.36 15.49 12.70
N LEU A 917 20.91 14.29 12.33
CA LEU A 917 21.79 13.15 12.02
C LEU A 917 21.44 12.56 10.64
N LEU A 918 22.45 12.37 9.79
CA LEU A 918 22.35 11.66 8.52
C LEU A 918 23.22 10.40 8.59
N VAL A 919 22.57 9.23 8.57
CA VAL A 919 23.26 7.94 8.54
C VAL A 919 23.37 7.47 7.10
N VAL A 920 24.59 7.24 6.61
CA VAL A 920 24.83 6.83 5.22
C VAL A 920 25.41 5.43 5.12
N GLN A 921 25.06 4.74 4.04
CA GLN A 921 25.62 3.44 3.65
C GLN A 921 26.05 3.47 2.19
N ALA A 922 27.28 3.01 1.94
CA ALA A 922 27.84 2.90 0.62
C ALA A 922 27.32 1.66 -0.13
N ARG A 923 27.19 1.78 -1.46
CA ARG A 923 26.98 0.65 -2.36
C ARG A 923 28.23 -0.23 -2.33
N ARG A 924 28.07 -1.54 -2.20
CA ARG A 924 29.14 -2.54 -2.34
C ARG A 924 28.87 -3.40 -3.56
N GLU A 925 29.84 -3.48 -4.47
CA GLU A 925 29.82 -4.49 -5.52
C GLU A 925 30.21 -5.84 -4.93
N HIS A 926 29.50 -6.91 -5.27
CA HIS A 926 29.87 -8.26 -4.84
C HIS A 926 31.28 -8.56 -5.37
N ALA A 927 32.29 -8.50 -4.50
CA ALA A 927 33.47 -9.33 -4.66
C ALA A 927 32.96 -10.79 -4.64
N ALA A 928 33.30 -11.55 -5.68
CA ALA A 928 32.88 -12.93 -5.84
C ALA A 928 33.07 -13.72 -4.54
N ASP A 929 32.02 -14.41 -4.10
CA ASP A 929 32.06 -15.33 -2.96
C ASP A 929 33.24 -16.31 -3.14
N ALA A 930 34.23 -16.20 -2.26
CA ALA A 930 35.11 -17.32 -1.95
C ALA A 930 34.25 -18.37 -1.22
N PRO A 931 34.24 -19.64 -1.64
CA PRO A 931 33.33 -20.63 -1.08
C PRO A 931 33.88 -21.13 0.25
N ASP A 932 33.34 -20.63 1.37
CA ASP A 932 33.51 -21.30 2.65
C ASP A 932 32.56 -22.49 2.75
N ALA A 933 33.17 -23.63 3.02
CA ALA A 933 32.56 -24.95 3.12
C ALA A 933 31.52 -25.02 4.24
N PHE A 934 30.30 -25.48 3.93
CA PHE A 934 29.61 -26.61 4.56
C PHE A 934 28.17 -26.75 4.02
N GLY A 935 27.89 -27.84 3.28
CA GLY A 935 26.64 -28.59 3.44
C GLY A 935 25.46 -28.38 2.46
N GLY A 936 25.58 -28.92 1.24
CA GLY A 936 24.55 -29.78 0.62
C GLY A 936 23.29 -29.14 -0.01
N PHE A 937 23.30 -28.89 -1.32
CA PHE A 937 22.43 -29.50 -2.35
C PHE A 937 22.69 -28.82 -3.72
N GLY A 938 23.24 -29.58 -4.68
CA GLY A 938 23.14 -29.36 -6.13
C GLY A 938 23.80 -28.11 -6.76
N ALA A 939 25.10 -28.19 -7.07
CA ALA A 939 25.77 -27.21 -7.93
C ALA A 939 25.48 -27.47 -9.43
N PRO A 940 25.32 -26.43 -10.27
CA PRO A 940 25.33 -26.55 -11.73
C PRO A 940 26.77 -26.65 -12.28
N PRO A 941 27.00 -27.22 -13.48
CA PRO A 941 28.35 -27.48 -13.99
C PRO A 941 29.05 -26.19 -14.48
N ASN A 942 30.38 -26.13 -14.25
CA ASN A 942 31.28 -25.03 -14.62
C ASN A 942 31.37 -24.79 -16.16
N PRO A 943 31.60 -23.54 -16.61
CA PRO A 943 31.55 -23.15 -18.01
C PRO A 943 32.89 -23.29 -18.79
N LEU A 944 33.75 -24.25 -18.44
CA LEU A 944 35.05 -24.43 -19.10
C LEU A 944 35.14 -25.61 -20.09
N ASP A 945 34.07 -26.40 -20.29
CA ASP A 945 34.07 -27.52 -21.25
C ASP A 945 33.34 -27.27 -22.58
N VAL A 946 32.80 -26.06 -22.80
CA VAL A 946 31.91 -25.79 -23.96
C VAL A 946 32.68 -25.36 -25.23
N ARG A 947 33.97 -25.03 -25.13
CA ARG A 947 34.81 -24.71 -26.31
C ARG A 947 35.33 -25.96 -27.02
N ASP A 948 35.68 -27.02 -26.28
CA ASP A 948 36.22 -28.25 -26.87
C ASP A 948 35.14 -29.17 -27.47
N LEU A 949 33.90 -29.11 -26.97
CA LEU A 949 32.75 -29.81 -27.55
C LEU A 949 32.23 -29.19 -28.85
N LYS A 950 32.38 -27.87 -29.04
CA LYS A 950 32.03 -27.21 -30.31
C LYS A 950 33.07 -27.46 -31.40
N ALA A 951 34.36 -27.58 -31.06
CA ALA A 951 35.42 -27.91 -32.01
C ALA A 951 35.31 -29.38 -32.50
N THR A 952 34.99 -30.32 -31.61
CA THR A 952 34.80 -31.74 -31.99
C THR A 952 33.48 -31.99 -32.73
N ALA A 953 32.40 -31.24 -32.44
CA ALA A 953 31.15 -31.35 -33.19
C ALA A 953 31.24 -30.74 -34.61
N LEU A 954 32.06 -29.71 -34.81
CA LEU A 954 32.32 -29.13 -36.14
C LEU A 954 33.26 -30.01 -36.98
N ALA A 955 34.28 -30.61 -36.37
CA ALA A 955 35.16 -31.56 -37.06
C ALA A 955 34.40 -32.82 -37.52
N LYS A 956 33.48 -33.35 -36.70
CA LYS A 956 32.66 -34.52 -37.04
C LYS A 956 31.56 -34.23 -38.06
N LYS A 957 31.17 -32.96 -38.24
CA LYS A 957 30.20 -32.53 -39.26
C LYS A 957 30.86 -32.19 -40.60
N MET A 958 32.15 -31.83 -40.60
CA MET A 958 32.95 -31.67 -41.82
C MET A 958 33.49 -33.01 -42.36
N SER A 959 33.72 -34.02 -41.51
CA SER A 959 34.10 -35.37 -41.97
C SER A 959 32.93 -36.22 -42.50
N ALA A 960 31.69 -35.78 -42.33
CA ALA A 960 30.48 -36.46 -42.82
C ALA A 960 29.96 -35.85 -44.15
N LEU A 961 30.71 -34.92 -44.74
CA LEU A 961 30.37 -34.22 -45.99
C LEU A 961 31.42 -34.44 -47.09
N SER A 962 32.33 -35.41 -46.92
CA SER A 962 33.35 -35.80 -47.92
C SER A 962 33.31 -37.26 -48.37
N ASP A 963 32.30 -38.04 -47.98
CA ASP A 963 32.20 -39.49 -48.27
C ASP A 963 30.88 -39.86 -49.00
N ASP A 964 30.33 -38.94 -49.81
CA ASP A 964 29.34 -39.29 -50.85
C ASP A 964 29.85 -38.79 -52.21
N ASP A 965 30.79 -39.57 -52.76
CA ASP A 965 31.06 -39.81 -54.19
C ASP A 965 31.22 -41.33 -54.36
#